data_AF-A0A814BNR3-F1
#
_entry.id   AF-A0A814BNR3-F1
#
_cell.length_a   1.000
_cell.length_b   1.000
_cell.length_c   1.000
_cell.angle_alpha   90.00
_cell.angle_beta   90.00
_cell.angle_gamma   90.00
#
_symmetry.space_group_name_H-M   'P 1'
#
loop_
_entity.id
_entity.type
_entity.pdbx_description
1 polymer ?
#
loop_
_entity_poly.entity_id
_entity_poly.type
_entity_poly.pdbx_seq_one_letter_code
_entity_poly.pdbx_strand_id
1 'polypeptide(L)'
;MSDPNKPLFMTETPEDNNELPNRFHQNASSLSNSNSEPHESPNLSDDDDSLDDHDYPNPFYQHSNQTHPDLKIEKAISPEANNEQEHRVISAVAPKIYHQDDNHVEISSTPAFQCLEELFQNGKLTGTQVAQLKSKYIELHNTLKKSRENEAKLLKESKECLKKLEENHEVLQKADGFPENLTNEVLKLRAQYLKCENDASCSEERLYNLEYKLAGLEEDKQLLDREYARMPKPQELERQIEELKLQNSELSKEILQRQEEIDDIKQTIREKNMFMDQKKKEYRDLLDKVENLKDDYVKENLLPSQYMKEFDKFSVEKDDISKEIQNIEKQIELINAELELSEKLRSENEDKRTDLINQVNKEKNSSFDKEKEFNDLAKQFELEKEKEVVLLTDKATIELSLKHVLAEKKLEYDFFVRIQKEKERDTKNLKKLELQLKAGMDSLMNIRLQHEKIEAQKALQPSNDGSLFEKRKELTREVEALKRELTKEHADTNIQKVKVETRIEVEERLLCDQSDCRIQAVEVTRLAAIKADEKEQKAREFMKAETRYKKALEDLKIKDNLIDEHQKRLRELKIKLQDFAKMYDVIKNERNKCVNQIQICTQRAAEMREKLKILGNEHEILRTSSSQKEKQLQRQRLKYANSVSLRDSIRNEKEKQKKILEELKYTEEQQKMNIGNYNNIVNYNEEESTRLRKRYEDSIKERNYRGIELIKRSEELCVMCERSNAQETLITNGNIELQSREEELRFLKLRLEEEKRVLNLYRKNAPNEDALKNELEILRSQLVDCQNHLLKLEKQMENCNDPDRIRFLDGPEETTESVVKKLEQLEFKLAKIEEQCLEKDLIIEQVNRLTERIHNKVDTSKDDTLNLAKKVNHIQSQVKDTTKKMMASVSELSISQAMALKLQEEVKTKELLLEQYYSRMEKGEAPSDEIEQEWIRFLDSEDRLRNSKLPKPLPEDKIVYTMPDGYVTTAEPRPNAYVPQNELELPIPKPYGRLAPFKPQDLGANMRHIKKPNPKPIEI
;
A
#
# COMPACT_ATOMS: atom_id res chain seq x y z
N MET A 1 -52.34 2.66 -16.77
CA MET A 1 -52.59 3.96 -16.10
C MET A 1 -51.37 4.29 -15.26
N SER A 2 -50.89 5.53 -15.36
CA SER A 2 -50.09 6.25 -14.35
C SER A 2 -48.87 5.55 -13.70
N ASP A 3 -47.71 5.79 -14.31
CA ASP A 3 -46.36 6.06 -13.76
C ASP A 3 -45.91 5.49 -12.39
N PRO A 4 -44.76 4.77 -12.38
CA PRO A 4 -43.82 4.70 -11.27
C PRO A 4 -42.51 5.46 -11.58
N ASN A 5 -42.00 6.31 -10.68
CA ASN A 5 -40.76 7.07 -10.93
C ASN A 5 -40.00 7.52 -9.65
N LYS A 6 -38.94 6.79 -9.26
CA LYS A 6 -37.63 7.31 -8.77
C LYS A 6 -36.64 6.18 -8.37
N PRO A 7 -35.30 6.41 -8.43
CA PRO A 7 -34.29 5.36 -8.22
C PRO A 7 -33.49 5.46 -6.89
N LEU A 8 -32.60 4.48 -6.70
CA LEU A 8 -31.55 4.39 -5.67
C LEU A 8 -30.47 5.49 -5.79
N PHE A 9 -29.69 5.68 -4.72
CA PHE A 9 -28.22 5.49 -4.79
C PHE A 9 -27.64 5.07 -3.42
N MET A 10 -26.41 4.54 -3.40
CA MET A 10 -25.66 4.15 -2.19
C MET A 10 -24.27 4.80 -2.17
N THR A 11 -23.69 4.94 -0.97
CA THR A 11 -22.26 5.17 -0.72
C THR A 11 -21.82 4.45 0.58
N GLU A 12 -20.54 4.09 0.64
CA GLU A 12 -19.86 3.40 1.76
C GLU A 12 -18.79 4.32 2.39
N THR A 13 -18.36 4.05 3.64
CA THR A 13 -17.08 4.43 4.31
C THR A 13 -17.15 4.07 5.81
N PRO A 14 -16.03 3.98 6.58
CA PRO A 14 -14.68 3.51 6.25
C PRO A 14 -14.13 2.50 7.33
N GLU A 15 -12.80 2.36 7.43
CA GLU A 15 -12.04 1.39 8.23
C GLU A 15 -11.73 1.88 9.68
N ASP A 16 -11.30 0.97 10.60
CA ASP A 16 -9.91 0.96 11.11
C ASP A 16 -9.59 -0.07 12.24
N ASN A 17 -8.43 -0.75 12.08
CA ASN A 17 -7.37 -1.10 13.07
C ASN A 17 -7.39 -2.24 14.15
N ASN A 18 -6.13 -2.60 14.48
CA ASN A 18 -5.56 -3.29 15.66
C ASN A 18 -5.71 -4.84 15.83
N GLU A 19 -4.70 -5.61 16.27
CA GLU A 19 -3.27 -5.33 16.53
C GLU A 19 -2.44 -6.65 16.58
N LEU A 20 -1.09 -6.57 16.53
CA LEU A 20 -0.18 -7.72 16.69
C LEU A 20 0.99 -7.39 17.65
N PRO A 21 1.14 -8.10 18.79
CA PRO A 21 2.37 -8.08 19.58
C PRO A 21 3.29 -9.26 19.22
N ASN A 22 4.59 -9.03 19.12
CA ASN A 22 5.59 -10.05 18.78
C ASN A 22 6.84 -9.88 19.66
N ARG A 23 7.28 -10.92 20.40
CA ARG A 23 8.62 -10.96 21.01
C ARG A 23 9.11 -12.34 21.51
N PHE A 24 10.33 -12.65 21.05
CA PHE A 24 11.43 -13.41 21.67
C PHE A 24 11.60 -14.95 21.55
N HIS A 25 12.81 -15.31 21.07
CA HIS A 25 13.82 -16.28 21.55
C HIS A 25 13.45 -17.28 22.67
N GLN A 26 14.01 -18.50 22.77
CA GLN A 26 15.32 -19.00 22.28
C GLN A 26 15.37 -20.55 22.27
N ASN A 27 16.41 -21.12 21.63
CA ASN A 27 17.08 -22.42 21.87
C ASN A 27 16.31 -23.60 22.52
N ALA A 28 16.22 -24.72 21.79
CA ALA A 28 16.69 -26.03 22.29
C ALA A 28 16.93 -27.03 21.14
N SER A 29 18.00 -27.83 21.25
CA SER A 29 18.31 -28.96 20.38
C SER A 29 17.51 -30.22 20.75
N SER A 30 17.28 -31.12 19.78
CA SER A 30 17.87 -32.48 19.77
C SER A 30 17.15 -33.45 18.82
N LEU A 31 17.96 -34.33 18.17
CA LEU A 31 17.65 -35.71 17.73
C LEU A 31 16.51 -35.91 16.68
N SER A 32 16.59 -36.83 15.71
CA SER A 32 17.66 -37.79 15.34
C SER A 32 17.40 -38.44 13.96
N ASN A 33 18.48 -38.84 13.28
CA ASN A 33 18.58 -39.98 12.34
C ASN A 33 17.77 -39.91 11.01
N SER A 34 18.17 -40.53 9.89
CA SER A 34 19.24 -41.53 9.64
C SER A 34 19.74 -41.52 8.18
N ASN A 35 21.05 -41.82 7.98
CA ASN A 35 21.69 -42.43 6.78
C ASN A 35 21.72 -41.59 5.47
N SER A 36 22.72 -41.66 4.58
CA SER A 36 24.06 -42.30 4.56
C SER A 36 24.84 -41.68 3.37
N GLU A 37 26.04 -41.08 3.55
CA GLU A 37 27.39 -41.66 3.34
C GLU A 37 27.75 -42.09 1.89
N PRO A 38 29.04 -42.06 1.46
CA PRO A 38 30.15 -41.16 1.84
C PRO A 38 31.12 -40.76 0.66
N HIS A 39 32.16 -39.97 0.99
CA HIS A 39 33.36 -39.61 0.17
C HIS A 39 33.13 -38.66 -1.04
N GLU A 40 34.10 -37.86 -1.51
CA GLU A 40 35.58 -37.90 -1.35
C GLU A 40 36.22 -36.49 -1.22
N SER A 41 37.54 -36.40 -0.98
CA SER A 41 38.38 -35.17 -0.84
C SER A 41 39.88 -35.57 -0.94
N PRO A 42 40.91 -34.69 -0.89
CA PRO A 42 40.98 -33.21 -0.88
C PRO A 42 42.04 -32.63 -1.89
N ASN A 43 42.38 -31.33 -1.80
CA ASN A 43 43.73 -30.68 -1.96
C ASN A 43 43.60 -29.20 -2.43
N LEU A 44 44.21 -28.22 -1.72
CA LEU A 44 45.50 -27.52 -1.99
C LEU A 44 45.49 -26.58 -3.23
N SER A 45 46.09 -25.38 -3.21
CA SER A 45 46.92 -24.69 -2.19
C SER A 45 46.81 -23.15 -2.29
N ASP A 46 47.14 -22.49 -1.18
CA ASP A 46 48.00 -21.30 -1.00
C ASP A 46 48.31 -20.38 -2.20
N ASP A 47 48.22 -19.06 -1.98
CA ASP A 47 49.39 -18.17 -1.96
C ASP A 47 49.06 -16.85 -1.22
N ASP A 48 49.98 -16.37 -0.38
CA ASP A 48 49.99 -15.04 0.24
C ASP A 48 50.69 -14.03 -0.67
N ASP A 49 50.35 -12.74 -0.58
CA ASP A 49 51.39 -11.71 -0.53
C ASP A 49 50.90 -10.42 0.13
N SER A 50 51.70 -9.88 1.05
CA SER A 50 51.41 -8.68 1.83
C SER A 50 52.53 -7.66 1.66
N LEU A 51 52.21 -6.38 1.48
CA LEU A 51 53.19 -5.29 1.66
C LEU A 51 52.51 -3.98 2.12
N ASP A 52 53.32 -3.07 2.66
CA ASP A 52 52.93 -2.17 3.75
C ASP A 52 53.12 -0.66 3.44
N ASP A 53 52.66 0.16 4.38
CA ASP A 53 53.18 1.49 4.77
C ASP A 53 52.99 2.79 3.93
N HIS A 54 52.52 3.82 4.66
CA HIS A 54 52.85 5.27 4.63
C HIS A 54 52.58 6.13 3.34
N ASP A 55 52.27 7.45 3.40
CA ASP A 55 52.28 8.40 4.53
C ASP A 55 51.29 9.61 4.39
N TYR A 56 51.22 10.46 5.44
CA TYR A 56 50.46 11.74 5.59
C TYR A 56 50.90 12.88 4.61
N PRO A 57 50.16 14.04 4.39
CA PRO A 57 49.73 14.96 5.47
C PRO A 57 48.58 16.04 5.28
N ASN A 58 47.76 16.26 6.33
CA ASN A 58 47.20 17.57 6.81
C ASN A 58 46.20 18.38 5.92
N PRO A 59 45.62 19.55 6.34
CA PRO A 59 45.17 20.01 7.68
C PRO A 59 43.71 20.56 7.74
N PHE A 60 43.07 20.53 8.94
CA PHE A 60 42.06 21.50 9.52
C PHE A 60 40.84 22.01 8.68
N TYR A 61 39.64 22.33 9.21
CA TYR A 61 39.06 22.49 10.57
C TYR A 61 37.49 22.53 10.42
N GLN A 62 36.56 22.74 11.38
CA GLN A 62 36.52 22.98 12.85
C GLN A 62 35.12 22.60 13.40
N HIS A 63 35.01 22.23 14.69
CA HIS A 63 33.77 22.24 15.53
C HIS A 63 32.56 21.34 15.11
N SER A 64 31.70 20.83 16.03
CA SER A 64 31.63 20.90 17.50
C SER A 64 30.95 19.66 18.15
N ASN A 65 31.05 19.60 19.48
CA ASN A 65 30.24 18.82 20.44
C ASN A 65 30.50 17.30 20.58
N GLN A 66 31.02 16.96 21.77
CA GLN A 66 31.14 15.62 22.33
C GLN A 66 29.80 15.16 22.93
N THR A 67 29.49 13.85 22.94
CA THR A 67 29.15 13.11 24.18
C THR A 67 28.86 11.62 23.93
N HIS A 68 29.56 10.76 24.67
CA HIS A 68 29.31 9.33 24.91
C HIS A 68 30.18 8.93 26.14
N PRO A 69 29.93 7.80 26.85
CA PRO A 69 28.94 6.75 26.58
C PRO A 69 27.98 6.47 27.77
N ASP A 70 27.17 5.41 27.61
CA ASP A 70 26.60 4.51 28.64
C ASP A 70 25.93 5.07 29.92
N LEU A 71 24.62 4.82 30.05
CA LEU A 71 24.18 3.63 30.82
C LEU A 71 22.72 3.23 30.60
N LYS A 72 22.43 1.96 30.92
CA LYS A 72 21.17 1.24 30.70
C LYS A 72 20.05 1.75 31.61
N ILE A 73 18.83 1.86 31.06
CA ILE A 73 17.58 1.76 31.85
C ILE A 73 16.60 0.86 31.09
N GLU A 74 16.47 -0.40 31.52
CA GLU A 74 15.32 -1.23 31.16
C GLU A 74 14.15 -0.94 32.12
N LYS A 75 12.93 -0.87 31.59
CA LYS A 75 11.72 -0.92 32.41
C LYS A 75 11.39 -2.37 32.73
N ALA A 76 11.24 -2.68 34.02
CA ALA A 76 10.54 -3.87 34.48
C ALA A 76 9.36 -3.43 35.36
N ILE A 77 8.18 -4.01 35.11
CA ILE A 77 7.08 -4.06 36.07
C ILE A 77 6.77 -5.55 36.26
N SER A 78 6.44 -5.91 37.49
CA SER A 78 6.42 -7.26 38.07
C SER A 78 5.48 -8.25 37.36
N PRO A 79 5.58 -9.53 37.75
CA PRO A 79 4.49 -10.04 38.59
C PRO A 79 4.93 -10.58 39.96
N GLU A 80 3.89 -10.77 40.77
CA GLU A 80 3.78 -11.17 42.18
C GLU A 80 4.66 -12.35 42.65
N ALA A 81 5.24 -12.20 43.85
CA ALA A 81 5.51 -13.30 44.77
C ALA A 81 5.52 -12.77 46.22
N ASN A 82 5.00 -13.58 47.16
CA ASN A 82 4.97 -13.21 48.59
C ASN A 82 6.38 -13.19 49.19
N ASN A 83 6.63 -12.28 50.14
CA ASN A 83 7.20 -12.65 51.45
C ASN A 83 7.07 -11.52 52.48
N GLU A 84 6.98 -11.90 53.74
CA GLU A 84 6.92 -11.01 54.90
C GLU A 84 8.31 -10.43 55.22
N GLN A 85 8.40 -9.13 55.53
CA GLN A 85 9.58 -8.56 56.20
C GLN A 85 9.25 -7.26 56.95
N GLU A 86 9.92 -7.06 58.08
CA GLU A 86 9.48 -6.16 59.15
C GLU A 86 9.73 -4.67 58.84
N HIS A 87 8.75 -3.82 59.14
CA HIS A 87 8.92 -2.36 59.09
C HIS A 87 9.88 -1.86 60.18
N ARG A 88 11.16 -1.72 59.85
CA ARG A 88 12.13 -1.07 60.74
C ARG A 88 12.06 0.45 60.61
N VAL A 89 11.52 1.10 61.63
CA VAL A 89 11.40 2.57 61.71
C VAL A 89 12.80 3.21 61.65
N ILE A 90 13.03 4.08 60.66
CA ILE A 90 14.29 4.80 60.50
C ILE A 90 14.31 6.00 61.45
N SER A 91 14.97 5.84 62.60
CA SER A 91 15.30 6.95 63.50
C SER A 91 16.39 7.81 62.87
N ALA A 92 16.07 9.07 62.53
CA ALA A 92 17.02 10.01 61.97
C ALA A 92 17.97 10.55 63.05
N VAL A 93 19.26 10.22 62.95
CA VAL A 93 20.28 10.71 63.89
C VAL A 93 20.54 12.20 63.63
N ALA A 94 20.26 13.04 64.63
CA ALA A 94 20.48 14.48 64.53
C ALA A 94 21.98 14.83 64.39
N PRO A 95 22.36 15.76 63.49
CA PRO A 95 23.75 16.20 63.35
C PRO A 95 24.30 16.82 64.65
N LYS A 96 25.55 16.49 64.99
CA LYS A 96 26.27 17.15 66.09
C LYS A 96 26.77 18.53 65.62
N ILE A 97 26.19 19.59 66.15
CA ILE A 97 26.68 20.95 65.97
C ILE A 97 28.03 21.08 66.71
N TYR A 98 29.08 21.45 65.99
CA TYR A 98 30.31 21.93 66.61
C TYR A 98 30.05 23.33 67.16
N HIS A 99 30.18 23.50 68.48
CA HIS A 99 30.34 24.82 69.08
C HIS A 99 31.73 25.35 68.72
N GLN A 100 31.79 26.22 67.71
CA GLN A 100 32.79 27.28 67.65
C GLN A 100 32.05 28.57 68.01
N ASP A 101 32.53 29.25 69.05
CA ASP A 101 31.83 30.37 69.65
C ASP A 101 31.78 31.59 68.72
N ASP A 102 30.64 32.29 68.74
CA ASP A 102 30.49 33.57 68.06
C ASP A 102 31.46 34.60 68.65
N ASN A 103 32.53 34.92 67.91
CA ASN A 103 33.12 36.25 67.98
C ASN A 103 32.56 37.09 66.83
N HIS A 104 32.04 38.26 67.17
CA HIS A 104 31.43 39.19 66.21
C HIS A 104 32.47 39.70 65.19
N VAL A 105 32.59 39.00 64.06
CA VAL A 105 33.31 39.52 62.89
C VAL A 105 32.50 40.69 62.34
N GLU A 106 32.93 41.91 62.63
CA GLU A 106 32.38 43.11 61.98
C GLU A 106 32.52 42.93 60.46
N ILE A 107 31.44 43.14 59.70
CA ILE A 107 31.36 42.71 58.29
C ILE A 107 32.48 43.35 57.44
N SER A 108 32.90 44.56 57.81
CA SER A 108 34.08 45.31 57.31
C SER A 108 35.42 44.55 57.39
N SER A 109 35.60 43.72 58.41
CA SER A 109 36.83 42.94 58.67
C SER A 109 36.90 41.61 57.90
N THR A 110 35.82 41.22 57.21
CA THR A 110 35.77 39.97 56.45
C THR A 110 36.73 40.02 55.24
N PRO A 111 37.52 38.97 54.94
CA PRO A 111 38.46 38.98 53.80
C PRO A 111 37.82 39.37 52.46
N ALA A 112 36.56 38.98 52.23
CA ALA A 112 35.81 39.39 51.04
C ALA A 112 35.59 40.92 50.92
N PHE A 113 35.42 41.62 52.06
CA PHE A 113 35.34 43.08 52.09
C PHE A 113 36.70 43.73 51.80
N GLN A 114 37.78 43.16 52.35
CA GLN A 114 39.15 43.63 52.16
C GLN A 114 39.61 43.47 50.70
N CYS A 115 39.37 42.31 50.06
CA CYS A 115 39.66 42.12 48.63
C CYS A 115 38.85 43.08 47.72
N LEU A 116 37.63 43.45 48.10
CA LEU A 116 36.85 44.47 47.38
C LEU A 116 37.42 45.89 47.57
N GLU A 117 38.02 46.18 48.73
CA GLU A 117 38.79 47.41 48.98
C GLU A 117 40.07 47.46 48.14
N GLU A 118 40.81 46.36 48.06
CA GLU A 118 42.04 46.25 47.27
C GLU A 118 41.76 46.36 45.76
N LEU A 119 40.69 45.74 45.26
CA LEU A 119 40.27 45.87 43.86
C LEU A 119 39.78 47.29 43.50
N PHE A 120 39.29 48.05 44.48
CA PHE A 120 39.02 49.48 44.35
C PHE A 120 40.31 50.30 44.28
N GLN A 121 41.25 50.08 45.22
CA GLN A 121 42.54 50.79 45.25
C GLN A 121 43.40 50.52 44.00
N ASN A 122 43.32 49.30 43.44
CA ASN A 122 43.96 48.94 42.17
C ASN A 122 43.24 49.50 40.92
N GLY A 123 42.19 50.32 41.09
CA GLY A 123 41.48 51.00 40.00
C GLY A 123 40.67 50.09 39.06
N LYS A 124 40.51 48.80 39.39
CA LYS A 124 39.85 47.80 38.52
C LYS A 124 38.34 47.74 38.68
N LEU A 125 37.79 48.27 39.78
CA LEU A 125 36.35 48.38 40.02
C LEU A 125 35.98 49.83 40.34
N THR A 126 34.82 50.28 39.85
CA THR A 126 34.30 51.61 40.21
C THR A 126 33.65 51.58 41.59
N GLY A 127 33.72 52.69 42.33
CA GLY A 127 33.23 52.75 43.72
C GLY A 127 31.74 52.40 43.88
N THR A 128 30.93 52.66 42.86
CA THR A 128 29.51 52.27 42.80
C THR A 128 29.33 50.74 42.71
N GLN A 129 30.15 50.05 41.90
CA GLN A 129 30.14 48.58 41.82
C GLN A 129 30.60 47.95 43.14
N VAL A 130 31.63 48.51 43.78
CA VAL A 130 32.15 48.05 45.07
C VAL A 130 31.10 48.22 46.17
N ALA A 131 30.40 49.36 46.22
CA ALA A 131 29.28 49.58 47.13
C ALA A 131 28.13 48.57 46.92
N GLN A 132 27.77 48.27 45.66
CA GLN A 132 26.74 47.27 45.35
C GLN A 132 27.15 45.85 45.76
N LEU A 133 28.40 45.45 45.52
CA LEU A 133 28.91 44.13 45.91
C LEU A 133 28.98 43.99 47.45
N LYS A 134 29.42 45.04 48.15
CA LYS A 134 29.38 45.11 49.62
C LYS A 134 27.96 45.03 50.18
N SER A 135 26.99 45.70 49.54
CA SER A 135 25.56 45.59 49.89
C SER A 135 25.05 44.15 49.77
N LYS A 136 25.29 43.49 48.62
CA LYS A 136 24.88 42.10 48.38
C LYS A 136 25.54 41.11 49.36
N TYR A 137 26.77 41.36 49.78
CA TYR A 137 27.45 40.54 50.78
C TYR A 137 26.83 40.71 52.18
N ILE A 138 26.46 41.94 52.56
CA ILE A 138 25.71 42.22 53.80
C ILE A 138 24.34 41.53 53.77
N GLU A 139 23.64 41.57 52.64
CA GLU A 139 22.36 40.86 52.45
C GLU A 139 22.51 39.35 52.63
N LEU A 140 23.52 38.72 51.99
CA LEU A 140 23.82 37.29 52.13
C LEU A 140 24.21 36.89 53.57
N HIS A 141 25.00 37.71 54.26
CA HIS A 141 25.33 37.46 55.66
C HIS A 141 24.08 37.52 56.55
N ASN A 142 23.19 38.49 56.30
CA ASN A 142 21.94 38.65 57.05
C ASN A 142 20.92 37.54 56.76
N THR A 143 20.84 37.00 55.54
CA THR A 143 19.98 35.84 55.24
C THR A 143 20.52 34.55 55.86
N LEU A 144 21.84 34.33 55.83
CA LEU A 144 22.48 33.19 56.50
C LEU A 144 22.27 33.23 58.02
N LYS A 145 22.40 34.41 58.65
CA LYS A 145 22.08 34.60 60.07
C LYS A 145 20.61 34.27 60.39
N LYS A 146 19.66 34.82 59.62
CA LYS A 146 18.23 34.49 59.77
C LYS A 146 17.93 32.99 59.58
N SER A 147 18.65 32.32 58.68
CA SER A 147 18.52 30.88 58.46
C SER A 147 18.94 30.08 59.71
N ARG A 148 20.10 30.40 60.31
CA ARG A 148 20.56 29.78 61.58
C ARG A 148 19.63 30.09 62.75
N GLU A 149 19.10 31.32 62.84
CA GLU A 149 18.12 31.69 63.87
C GLU A 149 16.79 30.91 63.72
N ASN A 150 16.38 30.58 62.50
CA ASN A 150 15.19 29.75 62.26
C ASN A 150 15.46 28.26 62.49
N GLU A 151 16.62 27.74 62.09
CA GLU A 151 17.08 26.39 62.42
C GLU A 151 17.10 26.18 63.95
N ALA A 152 17.63 27.14 64.71
CA ALA A 152 17.64 27.10 66.17
C ALA A 152 16.24 27.18 66.83
N LYS A 153 15.23 27.75 66.16
CA LYS A 153 13.82 27.71 66.61
C LYS A 153 13.20 26.34 66.34
N LEU A 154 13.32 25.85 65.11
CA LEU A 154 12.81 24.52 64.70
C LEU A 154 13.41 23.40 65.55
N LEU A 155 14.68 23.50 65.95
CA LEU A 155 15.34 22.54 66.85
C LEU A 155 14.84 22.63 68.31
N LYS A 156 14.30 23.78 68.76
CA LYS A 156 13.59 23.89 70.04
C LYS A 156 12.18 23.31 69.93
N GLU A 157 11.42 23.67 68.90
CA GLU A 157 10.08 23.17 68.63
C GLU A 157 10.08 21.64 68.49
N SER A 158 11.06 21.07 67.77
CA SER A 158 11.30 19.62 67.68
C SER A 158 11.51 18.95 69.05
N LYS A 159 12.26 19.59 69.97
CA LYS A 159 12.48 19.08 71.33
C LYS A 159 11.24 19.18 72.22
N GLU A 160 10.41 20.22 72.04
CA GLU A 160 9.12 20.33 72.72
C GLU A 160 8.10 19.31 72.20
N CYS A 161 8.08 19.05 70.90
CA CYS A 161 7.26 17.99 70.30
C CYS A 161 7.70 16.60 70.74
N LEU A 162 9.02 16.34 70.85
CA LEU A 162 9.55 15.09 71.41
C LEU A 162 9.08 14.85 72.85
N LYS A 163 9.18 15.87 73.72
CA LYS A 163 8.65 15.77 75.10
C LYS A 163 7.15 15.45 75.15
N LYS A 164 6.34 16.13 74.34
CA LYS A 164 4.90 15.84 74.23
C LYS A 164 4.63 14.41 73.74
N LEU A 165 5.51 13.86 72.90
CA LEU A 165 5.44 12.48 72.44
C LEU A 165 5.79 11.49 73.57
N GLU A 166 6.83 11.76 74.36
CA GLU A 166 7.20 10.99 75.56
C GLU A 166 6.08 11.02 76.61
N GLU A 167 5.53 12.20 76.91
CA GLU A 167 4.41 12.40 77.83
C GLU A 167 3.15 11.64 77.37
N ASN A 168 2.79 11.71 76.08
CA ASN A 168 1.67 10.95 75.52
C ASN A 168 1.92 9.44 75.54
N HIS A 169 3.16 8.98 75.31
CA HIS A 169 3.48 7.56 75.34
C HIS A 169 3.39 6.99 76.76
N GLU A 170 3.82 7.75 77.77
CA GLU A 170 3.58 7.43 79.18
C GLU A 170 2.08 7.36 79.54
N VAL A 171 1.24 8.22 78.96
CA VAL A 171 -0.22 8.19 79.17
C VAL A 171 -0.85 6.95 78.53
N LEU A 172 -0.47 6.61 77.29
CA LEU A 172 -0.93 5.39 76.60
C LEU A 172 -0.52 4.13 77.38
N GLN A 173 0.75 4.03 77.82
CA GLN A 173 1.23 2.88 78.59
C GLN A 173 0.53 2.74 79.96
N LYS A 174 -0.06 3.82 80.50
CA LYS A 174 -0.92 3.78 81.70
C LYS A 174 -2.38 3.43 81.37
N ALA A 175 -2.84 3.66 80.13
CA ALA A 175 -4.17 3.25 79.65
C ALA A 175 -4.22 1.75 79.28
N ASP A 176 -3.16 1.22 78.68
CA ASP A 176 -3.00 -0.21 78.38
C ASP A 176 -2.97 -1.09 79.65
N GLY A 177 -2.68 -0.50 80.81
CA GLY A 177 -2.70 -1.14 82.12
C GLY A 177 -4.09 -1.49 82.68
N PHE A 178 -5.10 -1.68 81.83
CA PHE A 178 -6.46 -2.02 82.26
C PHE A 178 -6.56 -3.50 82.66
N PRO A 179 -6.94 -3.85 83.90
CA PRO A 179 -6.88 -5.24 84.35
C PRO A 179 -8.00 -6.07 83.71
N GLU A 180 -7.67 -7.00 82.82
CA GLU A 180 -8.66 -7.86 82.13
C GLU A 180 -9.45 -8.80 83.07
N ASN A 181 -8.90 -9.13 84.23
CA ASN A 181 -9.46 -10.09 85.19
C ASN A 181 -10.58 -9.49 86.07
N LEU A 182 -11.62 -8.96 85.44
CA LEU A 182 -12.79 -8.38 86.11
C LEU A 182 -13.85 -9.45 86.38
N THR A 183 -13.88 -9.92 87.63
CA THR A 183 -14.73 -11.03 88.11
C THR A 183 -16.22 -10.68 88.28
N ASN A 184 -16.64 -9.46 87.93
CA ASN A 184 -17.98 -8.93 88.17
C ASN A 184 -18.67 -8.52 86.86
N GLU A 185 -19.91 -8.98 86.64
CA GLU A 185 -20.61 -8.88 85.35
C GLU A 185 -20.87 -7.44 84.90
N VAL A 186 -21.10 -6.51 85.82
CA VAL A 186 -21.27 -5.07 85.53
C VAL A 186 -20.07 -4.50 84.79
N LEU A 187 -18.86 -4.99 85.09
CA LEU A 187 -17.62 -4.53 84.46
C LEU A 187 -17.40 -5.18 83.09
N LYS A 188 -17.87 -6.43 82.89
CA LYS A 188 -17.92 -7.06 81.56
C LYS A 188 -18.92 -6.37 80.63
N LEU A 189 -20.10 -6.03 81.13
CA LEU A 189 -21.10 -5.25 80.39
C LEU A 189 -20.59 -3.85 80.05
N ARG A 190 -19.86 -3.19 80.96
CA ARG A 190 -19.22 -1.89 80.68
C ARG A 190 -18.11 -2.01 79.63
N ALA A 191 -17.30 -3.07 79.65
CA ALA A 191 -16.29 -3.33 78.62
C ALA A 191 -16.92 -3.63 77.25
N GLN A 192 -18.03 -4.38 77.20
CA GLN A 192 -18.79 -4.60 75.98
C GLN A 192 -19.43 -3.30 75.45
N TYR A 193 -20.00 -2.47 76.33
CA TYR A 193 -20.55 -1.16 75.94
C TYR A 193 -19.47 -0.25 75.34
N LEU A 194 -18.35 -0.05 76.02
CA LEU A 194 -17.23 0.75 75.53
C LEU A 194 -16.66 0.21 74.21
N LYS A 195 -16.64 -1.12 74.03
CA LYS A 195 -16.26 -1.70 72.73
C LYS A 195 -17.27 -1.34 71.64
N CYS A 196 -18.57 -1.51 71.87
CA CYS A 196 -19.60 -1.14 70.90
C CYS A 196 -19.63 0.36 70.59
N GLU A 197 -19.30 1.21 71.57
CA GLU A 197 -19.15 2.66 71.42
C GLU A 197 -17.95 3.00 70.52
N ASN A 198 -16.78 2.39 70.75
CA ASN A 198 -15.61 2.53 69.89
C ASN A 198 -15.86 1.98 68.46
N ASP A 199 -16.46 0.78 68.34
CA ASP A 199 -16.79 0.16 67.06
C ASP A 199 -17.80 1.05 66.26
N ALA A 200 -18.67 1.80 66.95
CA ALA A 200 -19.55 2.79 66.34
C ALA A 200 -18.80 4.05 65.88
N SER A 201 -17.96 4.66 66.73
CA SER A 201 -17.17 5.85 66.34
C SER A 201 -16.21 5.57 65.17
N CYS A 202 -15.54 4.41 65.14
CA CYS A 202 -14.74 4.00 63.98
C CYS A 202 -15.58 3.77 62.71
N SER A 203 -16.88 3.47 62.85
CA SER A 203 -17.81 3.39 61.72
C SER A 203 -18.25 4.77 61.24
N GLU A 204 -18.46 5.72 62.14
CA GLU A 204 -18.77 7.13 61.82
C GLU A 204 -17.58 7.83 61.13
N GLU A 205 -16.36 7.67 61.66
CA GLU A 205 -15.13 8.15 60.99
C GLU A 205 -14.97 7.56 59.60
N ARG A 206 -15.32 6.27 59.41
CA ARG A 206 -15.27 5.61 58.11
C ARG A 206 -16.33 6.15 57.14
N LEU A 207 -17.52 6.50 57.61
CA LEU A 207 -18.56 7.15 56.80
C LEU A 207 -18.10 8.55 56.37
N TYR A 208 -17.60 9.37 57.29
CA TYR A 208 -17.06 10.70 56.97
C TYR A 208 -15.92 10.64 55.93
N ASN A 209 -15.01 9.67 56.06
CA ASN A 209 -13.94 9.43 55.08
C ASN A 209 -14.44 8.93 53.71
N LEU A 210 -15.64 8.34 53.63
CA LEU A 210 -16.28 7.95 52.36
C LEU A 210 -17.04 9.14 51.74
N GLU A 211 -17.76 9.92 52.54
CA GLU A 211 -18.43 11.15 52.10
C GLU A 211 -17.44 12.17 51.52
N TYR A 212 -16.30 12.38 52.20
CA TYR A 212 -15.22 13.23 51.69
C TYR A 212 -14.65 12.75 50.34
N LYS A 213 -14.51 11.43 50.16
CA LYS A 213 -14.06 10.85 48.89
C LYS A 213 -15.11 10.94 47.79
N LEU A 214 -16.39 10.82 48.12
CA LEU A 214 -17.48 11.04 47.16
C LEU A 214 -17.52 12.49 46.69
N ALA A 215 -17.39 13.46 47.59
CA ALA A 215 -17.31 14.87 47.23
C ALA A 215 -16.13 15.17 46.28
N GLY A 216 -14.93 14.65 46.57
CA GLY A 216 -13.78 14.79 45.67
C GLY A 216 -14.02 14.17 44.28
N LEU A 217 -14.62 12.98 44.21
CA LEU A 217 -14.96 12.33 42.94
C LEU A 217 -16.08 13.05 42.18
N GLU A 218 -16.99 13.76 42.85
CA GLU A 218 -17.98 14.63 42.21
C GLU A 218 -17.35 15.92 41.66
N GLU A 219 -16.32 16.48 42.31
CA GLU A 219 -15.53 17.58 41.78
C GLU A 219 -14.68 17.16 40.57
N ASP A 220 -13.97 16.02 40.65
CA ASP A 220 -13.22 15.42 39.54
C ASP A 220 -14.14 15.15 38.34
N LYS A 221 -15.33 14.60 38.58
CA LYS A 221 -16.33 14.39 37.52
C LYS A 221 -16.76 15.72 36.90
N GLN A 222 -17.03 16.76 37.69
CA GLN A 222 -17.39 18.07 37.16
C GLN A 222 -16.25 18.73 36.36
N LEU A 223 -14.99 18.42 36.67
CA LEU A 223 -13.84 18.84 35.86
C LEU A 223 -13.80 18.07 34.54
N LEU A 224 -13.92 16.74 34.57
CA LEU A 224 -13.98 15.89 33.38
C LEU A 224 -15.16 16.25 32.45
N ASP A 225 -16.35 16.53 32.99
CA ASP A 225 -17.52 16.98 32.21
C ASP A 225 -17.26 18.33 31.52
N ARG A 226 -16.46 19.23 32.13
CA ARG A 226 -16.03 20.52 31.54
C ARG A 226 -14.92 20.36 30.50
N GLU A 227 -14.02 19.40 30.68
CA GLU A 227 -12.98 19.08 29.70
C GLU A 227 -13.57 18.37 28.48
N TYR A 228 -14.49 17.43 28.68
CA TYR A 228 -15.25 16.79 27.61
C TYR A 228 -16.05 17.82 26.80
N ALA A 229 -16.62 18.85 27.45
CA ALA A 229 -17.28 19.97 26.78
C ALA A 229 -16.32 20.96 26.06
N ARG A 230 -15.00 20.85 26.29
CA ARG A 230 -13.96 21.61 25.55
C ARG A 230 -13.37 20.84 24.37
N MET A 231 -13.52 19.51 24.33
CA MET A 231 -13.08 18.71 23.19
C MET A 231 -13.87 19.12 21.93
N PRO A 232 -13.23 19.20 20.74
CA PRO A 232 -13.96 19.38 19.50
C PRO A 232 -14.97 18.25 19.30
N LYS A 233 -16.09 18.53 18.64
CA LYS A 233 -17.09 17.50 18.33
C LYS A 233 -16.45 16.42 17.43
N PRO A 234 -16.84 15.14 17.56
CA PRO A 234 -16.24 14.05 16.78
C PRO A 234 -16.28 14.33 15.27
N GLN A 235 -17.38 14.88 14.76
CA GLN A 235 -17.54 15.27 13.35
C GLN A 235 -16.51 16.31 12.86
N GLU A 236 -15.97 17.14 13.75
CA GLU A 236 -14.98 18.17 13.41
C GLU A 236 -13.55 17.61 13.46
N LEU A 237 -13.30 16.64 14.34
CA LEU A 237 -12.09 15.81 14.35
C LEU A 237 -12.05 14.85 13.16
N GLU A 238 -13.16 14.20 12.82
CA GLU A 238 -13.33 13.36 11.63
C GLU A 238 -13.01 14.17 10.37
N ARG A 239 -13.57 15.39 10.23
CA ARG A 239 -13.27 16.30 9.12
C ARG A 239 -11.79 16.69 9.03
N GLN A 240 -11.13 16.94 10.17
CA GLN A 240 -9.69 17.23 10.20
C GLN A 240 -8.83 15.98 9.89
N ILE A 241 -9.26 14.79 10.32
CA ILE A 241 -8.62 13.52 10.00
C ILE A 241 -8.78 13.20 8.51
N GLU A 242 -9.92 13.50 7.89
CA GLU A 242 -10.13 13.38 6.45
C GLU A 242 -9.28 14.39 5.66
N GLU A 243 -9.21 15.66 6.07
CA GLU A 243 -8.32 16.66 5.46
C GLU A 243 -6.84 16.24 5.56
N LEU A 244 -6.41 15.68 6.70
CA LEU A 244 -5.05 15.16 6.87
C LEU A 244 -4.81 13.84 6.12
N LYS A 245 -5.79 12.92 6.05
CA LYS A 245 -5.69 11.71 5.21
C LYS A 245 -5.60 12.09 3.72
N LEU A 246 -6.32 13.13 3.28
CA LEU A 246 -6.25 13.67 1.92
C LEU A 246 -4.86 14.27 1.62
N GLN A 247 -4.37 15.18 2.48
CA GLN A 247 -3.05 15.80 2.33
C GLN A 247 -1.90 14.76 2.34
N ASN A 248 -1.96 13.75 3.21
CA ASN A 248 -1.00 12.64 3.18
C ASN A 248 -1.09 11.83 1.87
N SER A 249 -2.29 11.66 1.29
CA SER A 249 -2.45 11.01 -0.02
C SER A 249 -1.89 11.84 -1.18
N GLU A 250 -1.90 13.17 -1.06
CA GLU A 250 -1.36 14.11 -2.05
C GLU A 250 0.17 14.17 -1.98
N LEU A 251 0.73 14.32 -0.77
CA LEU A 251 2.17 14.20 -0.54
C LEU A 251 2.72 12.82 -0.96
N SER A 252 1.96 11.74 -0.74
CA SER A 252 2.37 10.40 -1.20
C SER A 252 2.41 10.28 -2.73
N LYS A 253 1.51 10.98 -3.46
CA LYS A 253 1.54 11.05 -4.93
C LYS A 253 2.71 11.90 -5.41
N GLU A 254 2.98 13.05 -4.78
CA GLU A 254 4.13 13.87 -5.14
C GLU A 254 5.44 13.10 -4.91
N ILE A 255 5.58 12.39 -3.77
CA ILE A 255 6.75 11.55 -3.49
C ILE A 255 6.95 10.47 -4.57
N LEU A 256 5.88 9.81 -5.04
CA LEU A 256 5.97 8.85 -6.13
C LEU A 256 6.38 9.53 -7.44
N GLN A 257 5.78 10.67 -7.79
CA GLN A 257 6.15 11.44 -8.99
C GLN A 257 7.62 11.89 -8.94
N ARG A 258 8.14 12.34 -7.79
CA ARG A 258 9.56 12.67 -7.63
C ARG A 258 10.46 11.43 -7.75
N GLN A 259 10.00 10.25 -7.31
CA GLN A 259 10.75 9.00 -7.47
C GLN A 259 10.83 8.58 -8.95
N GLU A 260 9.73 8.71 -9.70
CA GLU A 260 9.67 8.49 -11.14
C GLU A 260 10.57 9.50 -11.90
N GLU A 261 10.47 10.80 -11.61
CA GLU A 261 11.39 11.84 -12.13
C GLU A 261 12.86 11.50 -11.87
N ILE A 262 13.18 11.02 -10.67
CA ILE A 262 14.55 10.65 -10.26
C ILE A 262 15.04 9.40 -11.02
N ASP A 263 14.19 8.42 -11.29
CA ASP A 263 14.57 7.21 -12.02
C ASP A 263 14.69 7.45 -13.54
N ASP A 264 13.85 8.31 -14.12
CA ASP A 264 14.01 8.83 -15.50
C ASP A 264 15.32 9.63 -15.64
N ILE A 265 15.66 10.47 -14.66
CA ILE A 265 16.94 11.18 -14.62
C ILE A 265 18.12 10.19 -14.50
N LYS A 266 18.01 9.14 -13.68
CA LYS A 266 19.03 8.07 -13.63
C LYS A 266 19.15 7.33 -14.96
N GLN A 267 18.05 7.02 -15.63
CA GLN A 267 18.08 6.32 -16.91
C GLN A 267 18.71 7.19 -18.00
N THR A 268 18.28 8.44 -18.15
CA THR A 268 18.89 9.37 -19.11
C THR A 268 20.38 9.61 -18.81
N ILE A 269 20.80 9.66 -17.54
CA ILE A 269 22.24 9.69 -17.18
C ILE A 269 22.97 8.41 -17.63
N ARG A 270 22.39 7.21 -17.46
CA ARG A 270 22.98 5.96 -17.97
C ARG A 270 23.13 5.99 -19.50
N GLU A 271 22.10 6.40 -20.21
CA GLU A 271 22.10 6.52 -21.68
C GLU A 271 23.14 7.54 -22.17
N LYS A 272 23.26 8.70 -21.52
CA LYS A 272 24.30 9.69 -21.81
C LYS A 272 25.70 9.15 -21.49
N ASN A 273 25.88 8.39 -20.41
CA ASN A 273 27.17 7.77 -20.09
C ASN A 273 27.55 6.71 -21.14
N MET A 274 26.62 5.85 -21.56
CA MET A 274 26.87 4.87 -22.64
C MET A 274 27.24 5.57 -23.96
N PHE A 275 26.55 6.66 -24.32
CA PHE A 275 26.91 7.47 -25.49
C PHE A 275 28.28 8.15 -25.35
N MET A 276 28.61 8.67 -24.16
CA MET A 276 29.93 9.24 -23.88
C MET A 276 31.04 8.18 -23.95
N ASP A 277 30.81 6.95 -23.50
CA ASP A 277 31.79 5.88 -23.57
C ASP A 277 31.94 5.30 -24.99
N GLN A 278 30.87 5.29 -25.78
CA GLN A 278 30.94 5.08 -27.24
C GLN A 278 31.80 6.17 -27.89
N LYS A 279 31.59 7.46 -27.57
CA LYS A 279 32.41 8.56 -28.11
C LYS A 279 33.85 8.55 -27.62
N LYS A 280 34.14 8.13 -26.39
CA LYS A 280 35.51 7.86 -25.91
C LYS A 280 36.15 6.69 -26.67
N LYS A 281 35.38 5.66 -27.03
CA LYS A 281 35.87 4.55 -27.87
C LYS A 281 36.18 5.04 -29.28
N GLU A 282 35.24 5.69 -29.97
CA GLU A 282 35.47 6.31 -31.29
C GLU A 282 36.68 7.25 -31.29
N TYR A 283 36.88 8.02 -30.22
CA TYR A 283 38.04 8.92 -30.08
C TYR A 283 39.37 8.18 -29.91
N ARG A 284 39.41 7.06 -29.16
CA ARG A 284 40.58 6.16 -29.12
C ARG A 284 40.82 5.51 -30.48
N ASP A 285 39.77 4.92 -31.07
CA ASP A 285 39.83 4.32 -32.40
C ASP A 285 40.26 5.33 -33.49
N LEU A 286 40.15 6.65 -33.25
CA LEU A 286 40.67 7.73 -34.10
C LEU A 286 42.12 8.12 -33.76
N LEU A 287 42.50 8.14 -32.48
CA LEU A 287 43.89 8.32 -32.04
C LEU A 287 44.77 7.19 -32.60
N ASP A 288 44.35 5.94 -32.43
CA ASP A 288 45.06 4.76 -32.90
C ASP A 288 45.26 4.81 -34.42
N LYS A 289 44.27 5.31 -35.18
CA LYS A 289 44.40 5.54 -36.63
C LYS A 289 45.37 6.65 -36.96
N VAL A 290 45.45 7.72 -36.15
CA VAL A 290 46.42 8.81 -36.31
C VAL A 290 47.84 8.36 -35.95
N GLU A 291 48.03 7.38 -35.05
CA GLU A 291 49.35 6.79 -34.79
C GLU A 291 49.76 5.80 -35.88
N ASN A 292 48.87 4.90 -36.30
CA ASN A 292 49.13 4.00 -37.44
C ASN A 292 49.50 4.79 -38.72
N LEU A 293 48.82 5.91 -39.01
CA LEU A 293 49.15 6.78 -40.16
C LEU A 293 50.50 7.51 -40.03
N LYS A 294 51.03 7.73 -38.82
CA LYS A 294 52.41 8.21 -38.62
C LYS A 294 53.41 7.09 -38.88
N ASP A 295 53.13 5.90 -38.37
CA ASP A 295 53.99 4.73 -38.55
C ASP A 295 54.06 4.29 -40.03
N ASP A 296 52.95 4.35 -40.76
CA ASP A 296 52.91 4.02 -42.19
C ASP A 296 53.69 5.04 -43.04
N TYR A 297 53.64 6.34 -42.66
CA TYR A 297 54.49 7.38 -43.25
C TYR A 297 56.00 7.15 -42.99
N VAL A 298 56.36 6.47 -41.90
CA VAL A 298 57.74 6.01 -41.64
C VAL A 298 58.09 4.75 -42.46
N LYS A 299 57.13 3.84 -42.67
CA LYS A 299 57.34 2.58 -43.41
C LYS A 299 57.55 2.80 -44.92
N GLU A 300 56.87 3.76 -45.55
CA GLU A 300 57.02 4.02 -47.00
C GLU A 300 58.48 4.33 -47.43
N ASN A 301 59.31 4.86 -46.53
CA ASN A 301 60.72 5.17 -46.83
C ASN A 301 61.66 3.93 -46.92
N LEU A 302 61.17 2.70 -46.68
CA LEU A 302 62.02 1.52 -46.46
C LEU A 302 61.68 0.26 -47.31
N LEU A 303 60.79 0.39 -48.31
CA LEU A 303 60.18 -0.75 -49.03
C LEU A 303 61.10 -1.88 -49.57
N PRO A 304 62.27 -1.63 -50.22
CA PRO A 304 62.94 -2.61 -51.09
C PRO A 304 63.53 -3.90 -50.47
N SER A 305 63.20 -4.27 -49.22
CA SER A 305 63.77 -5.48 -48.57
C SER A 305 62.80 -6.29 -47.70
N GLN A 306 61.51 -5.95 -47.65
CA GLN A 306 60.58 -6.60 -46.70
C GLN A 306 59.80 -7.80 -47.27
N TYR A 307 59.57 -7.86 -48.59
CA TYR A 307 58.72 -8.88 -49.23
C TYR A 307 59.08 -10.35 -48.93
N MET A 308 60.33 -10.66 -48.60
CA MET A 308 60.74 -12.03 -48.25
C MET A 308 60.30 -12.46 -46.83
N LYS A 309 59.96 -11.52 -45.94
CA LYS A 309 59.55 -11.80 -44.55
C LYS A 309 58.05 -11.75 -44.31
N GLU A 310 57.27 -11.28 -45.28
CA GLU A 310 55.80 -11.20 -45.16
C GLU A 310 55.14 -12.54 -45.54
N PHE A 311 55.75 -13.29 -46.46
CA PHE A 311 55.26 -14.62 -46.85
C PHE A 311 55.21 -15.60 -45.66
N ASP A 312 56.24 -15.60 -44.80
CA ASP A 312 56.29 -16.42 -43.59
C ASP A 312 55.23 -16.00 -42.55
N LYS A 313 54.91 -14.70 -42.44
CA LYS A 313 53.86 -14.19 -41.54
C LYS A 313 52.47 -14.64 -41.96
N PHE A 314 52.14 -14.52 -43.25
CA PHE A 314 50.85 -14.98 -43.79
C PHE A 314 50.62 -16.48 -43.57
N SER A 315 51.67 -17.29 -43.43
CA SER A 315 51.53 -18.70 -43.04
C SER A 315 51.11 -18.88 -41.57
N VAL A 316 51.62 -18.05 -40.66
CA VAL A 316 51.27 -18.11 -39.22
C VAL A 316 49.86 -17.57 -38.99
N GLU A 317 49.52 -16.43 -39.60
CA GLU A 317 48.19 -15.80 -39.51
C GLU A 317 47.08 -16.75 -40.00
N LYS A 318 47.34 -17.53 -41.05
CA LYS A 318 46.44 -18.57 -41.54
C LYS A 318 46.22 -19.70 -40.54
N ASP A 319 47.27 -20.15 -39.85
CA ASP A 319 47.19 -21.21 -38.85
C ASP A 319 46.48 -20.72 -37.57
N ASP A 320 46.61 -19.45 -37.21
CA ASP A 320 45.88 -18.84 -36.10
C ASP A 320 44.38 -18.65 -36.42
N ILE A 321 44.03 -18.13 -37.59
CA ILE A 321 42.63 -18.09 -38.08
C ILE A 321 42.01 -19.51 -38.10
N SER A 322 42.80 -20.53 -38.45
CA SER A 322 42.33 -21.93 -38.42
C SER A 322 42.04 -22.44 -36.99
N LYS A 323 42.74 -21.93 -35.96
CA LYS A 323 42.45 -22.22 -34.54
C LYS A 323 41.22 -21.46 -34.05
N GLU A 324 41.02 -20.21 -34.50
CA GLU A 324 39.82 -19.44 -34.19
C GLU A 324 38.56 -20.09 -34.76
N ILE A 325 38.60 -20.56 -36.02
CA ILE A 325 37.51 -21.33 -36.63
C ILE A 325 37.20 -22.58 -35.79
N GLN A 326 38.20 -23.38 -35.41
CA GLN A 326 37.98 -24.56 -34.55
C GLN A 326 37.45 -24.23 -33.15
N ASN A 327 37.70 -23.03 -32.63
CA ASN A 327 37.15 -22.59 -31.35
C ASN A 327 35.70 -22.11 -31.49
N ILE A 328 35.35 -21.46 -32.61
CA ILE A 328 33.97 -21.11 -32.96
C ILE A 328 33.15 -22.39 -33.22
N GLU A 329 33.70 -23.38 -33.91
CA GLU A 329 33.06 -24.69 -34.12
C GLU A 329 32.74 -25.38 -32.78
N LYS A 330 33.67 -25.41 -31.83
CA LYS A 330 33.43 -25.94 -30.47
C LYS A 330 32.40 -25.13 -29.69
N GLN A 331 32.36 -23.80 -29.85
CA GLN A 331 31.33 -22.97 -29.23
C GLN A 331 29.94 -23.27 -29.82
N ILE A 332 29.86 -23.53 -31.13
CA ILE A 332 28.63 -23.99 -31.79
C ILE A 332 28.22 -25.38 -31.31
N GLU A 333 29.15 -26.33 -31.13
CA GLU A 333 28.85 -27.64 -30.53
C GLU A 333 28.33 -27.53 -29.10
N LEU A 334 28.92 -26.66 -28.26
CA LEU A 334 28.45 -26.40 -26.90
C LEU A 334 27.05 -25.77 -26.88
N ILE A 335 26.78 -24.75 -27.71
CA ILE A 335 25.47 -24.11 -27.82
C ILE A 335 24.41 -25.10 -28.35
N ASN A 336 24.78 -25.99 -29.28
CA ASN A 336 23.89 -27.05 -29.76
C ASN A 336 23.59 -28.08 -28.64
N ALA A 337 24.56 -28.43 -27.81
CA ALA A 337 24.35 -29.31 -26.66
C ALA A 337 23.45 -28.66 -25.57
N GLU A 338 23.59 -27.36 -25.32
CA GLU A 338 22.70 -26.59 -24.45
C GLU A 338 21.27 -26.49 -25.02
N LEU A 339 21.13 -26.29 -26.34
CA LEU A 339 19.85 -26.34 -27.04
C LEU A 339 19.18 -27.72 -26.90
N GLU A 340 19.91 -28.81 -27.15
CA GLU A 340 19.40 -30.17 -26.95
C GLU A 340 18.95 -30.43 -25.50
N LEU A 341 19.69 -29.93 -24.51
CA LEU A 341 19.32 -30.03 -23.09
C LEU A 341 18.04 -29.24 -22.79
N SER A 342 17.92 -28.04 -23.35
CA SER A 342 16.77 -27.16 -23.22
C SER A 342 15.51 -27.73 -23.89
N GLU A 343 15.64 -28.37 -25.06
CA GLU A 343 14.54 -29.09 -25.72
C GLU A 343 14.09 -30.33 -24.94
N LYS A 344 15.02 -31.09 -24.34
CA LYS A 344 14.69 -32.23 -23.46
C LYS A 344 13.95 -31.75 -22.20
N LEU A 345 14.43 -30.69 -21.55
CA LEU A 345 13.74 -30.04 -20.43
C LEU A 345 12.36 -29.50 -20.82
N ARG A 346 12.22 -28.97 -22.04
CA ARG A 346 10.93 -28.51 -22.57
C ARG A 346 9.97 -29.69 -22.79
N SER A 347 10.42 -30.79 -23.39
CA SER A 347 9.62 -32.01 -23.57
C SER A 347 9.09 -32.52 -22.22
N GLU A 348 9.98 -32.68 -21.23
CA GLU A 348 9.57 -33.13 -19.89
C GLU A 348 8.53 -32.20 -19.24
N ASN A 349 8.61 -30.90 -19.48
CA ASN A 349 7.65 -29.93 -18.94
C ASN A 349 6.32 -29.93 -19.72
N GLU A 350 6.34 -30.22 -21.02
CA GLU A 350 5.12 -30.48 -21.80
C GLU A 350 4.46 -31.78 -21.32
N ASP A 351 5.21 -32.86 -21.08
CA ASP A 351 4.73 -34.13 -20.53
C ASP A 351 4.10 -33.94 -19.14
N LYS A 352 4.85 -33.37 -18.18
CA LYS A 352 4.36 -33.04 -16.81
C LYS A 352 3.10 -32.18 -16.84
N ARG A 353 2.98 -31.26 -17.80
CA ARG A 353 1.77 -30.46 -18.04
C ARG A 353 0.60 -31.32 -18.55
N THR A 354 0.82 -32.30 -19.43
CA THR A 354 -0.27 -33.20 -19.84
C THR A 354 -0.76 -34.07 -18.68
N ASP A 355 0.13 -34.57 -17.82
CA ASP A 355 -0.23 -35.35 -16.64
C ASP A 355 -1.01 -34.53 -15.62
N LEU A 356 -0.62 -33.27 -15.36
CA LEU A 356 -1.40 -32.35 -14.52
C LEU A 356 -2.79 -32.07 -15.10
N ILE A 357 -2.92 -31.89 -16.43
CA ILE A 357 -4.22 -31.76 -17.10
C ILE A 357 -5.05 -33.03 -16.95
N ASN A 358 -4.44 -34.21 -17.09
CA ASN A 358 -5.10 -35.51 -16.90
C ASN A 358 -5.55 -35.72 -15.44
N GLN A 359 -4.78 -35.26 -14.45
CA GLN A 359 -5.16 -35.30 -13.05
C GLN A 359 -6.31 -34.34 -12.75
N VAL A 360 -6.24 -33.09 -13.20
CA VAL A 360 -7.32 -32.09 -13.05
C VAL A 360 -8.62 -32.58 -13.70
N ASN A 361 -8.55 -33.28 -14.83
CA ASN A 361 -9.73 -33.88 -15.46
C ASN A 361 -10.30 -35.05 -14.65
N LYS A 362 -9.46 -35.91 -14.06
CA LYS A 362 -9.91 -36.97 -13.13
C LYS A 362 -10.58 -36.38 -11.88
N GLU A 363 -10.02 -35.32 -11.30
CA GLU A 363 -10.58 -34.65 -10.12
C GLU A 363 -11.89 -33.92 -10.45
N LYS A 364 -12.00 -33.26 -11.61
CA LYS A 364 -13.26 -32.69 -12.11
C LYS A 364 -14.36 -33.75 -12.27
N ASN A 365 -14.05 -34.89 -12.89
CA ASN A 365 -15.02 -35.98 -13.06
C ASN A 365 -15.48 -36.51 -11.68
N SER A 366 -14.55 -36.75 -10.76
CA SER A 366 -14.89 -37.17 -9.39
C SER A 366 -15.70 -36.12 -8.61
N SER A 367 -15.53 -34.83 -8.91
CA SER A 367 -16.36 -33.76 -8.35
C SER A 367 -17.77 -33.78 -8.94
N PHE A 368 -17.90 -33.96 -10.26
CA PHE A 368 -19.18 -34.05 -10.96
C PHE A 368 -20.00 -35.27 -10.52
N ASP A 369 -19.36 -36.43 -10.34
CA ASP A 369 -20.03 -37.63 -9.83
C ASP A 369 -20.56 -37.41 -8.40
N LYS A 370 -19.77 -36.79 -7.52
CA LYS A 370 -20.21 -36.43 -6.15
C LYS A 370 -21.29 -35.37 -6.13
N GLU A 371 -21.26 -34.40 -7.03
CA GLU A 371 -22.29 -33.39 -7.19
C GLU A 371 -23.61 -34.02 -7.68
N LYS A 372 -23.53 -35.01 -8.57
CA LYS A 372 -24.69 -35.82 -8.99
C LYS A 372 -25.23 -36.67 -7.84
N GLU A 373 -24.37 -37.38 -7.10
CA GLU A 373 -24.76 -38.13 -5.89
C GLU A 373 -25.45 -37.23 -4.85
N PHE A 374 -24.91 -36.04 -4.61
CA PHE A 374 -25.51 -35.05 -3.71
C PHE A 374 -26.88 -34.57 -4.20
N ASN A 375 -27.03 -34.30 -5.50
CA ASN A 375 -28.31 -33.89 -6.09
C ASN A 375 -29.37 -35.02 -6.04
N ASP A 376 -28.97 -36.28 -6.22
CA ASP A 376 -29.89 -37.42 -6.11
C ASP A 376 -30.24 -37.72 -4.63
N LEU A 377 -29.30 -37.55 -3.70
CA LEU A 377 -29.57 -37.63 -2.26
C LEU A 377 -30.47 -36.49 -1.76
N ALA A 378 -30.33 -35.28 -2.31
CA ALA A 378 -31.22 -34.15 -2.01
C ALA A 378 -32.66 -34.40 -2.47
N LYS A 379 -32.86 -35.02 -3.66
CA LYS A 379 -34.19 -35.46 -4.11
C LYS A 379 -34.78 -36.53 -3.18
N GLN A 380 -33.98 -37.48 -2.72
CA GLN A 380 -34.41 -38.47 -1.74
C GLN A 380 -34.81 -37.82 -0.41
N PHE A 381 -34.05 -36.83 0.07
CA PHE A 381 -34.36 -36.10 1.29
C PHE A 381 -35.69 -35.33 1.21
N GLU A 382 -35.94 -34.60 0.11
CA GLU A 382 -37.23 -33.93 -0.08
C GLU A 382 -38.39 -34.94 -0.21
N LEU A 383 -38.17 -36.11 -0.84
CA LEU A 383 -39.17 -37.18 -0.91
C LEU A 383 -39.47 -37.82 0.46
N GLU A 384 -38.48 -38.02 1.34
CA GLU A 384 -38.71 -38.49 2.71
C GLU A 384 -39.42 -37.43 3.56
N LYS A 385 -39.15 -36.15 3.32
CA LYS A 385 -39.82 -35.01 3.96
C LYS A 385 -41.28 -34.87 3.51
N GLU A 386 -41.59 -35.13 2.24
CA GLU A 386 -42.97 -35.27 1.76
C GLU A 386 -43.69 -36.45 2.44
N LYS A 387 -43.02 -37.61 2.59
CA LYS A 387 -43.57 -38.75 3.34
C LYS A 387 -43.78 -38.43 4.83
N GLU A 388 -42.89 -37.68 5.47
CA GLU A 388 -43.05 -37.25 6.87
C GLU A 388 -44.31 -36.37 7.02
N VAL A 389 -44.53 -35.43 6.09
CA VAL A 389 -45.76 -34.61 6.06
C VAL A 389 -47.01 -35.49 5.91
N VAL A 390 -47.00 -36.49 5.02
CA VAL A 390 -48.12 -37.44 4.87
C VAL A 390 -48.34 -38.23 6.16
N LEU A 391 -47.28 -38.80 6.76
CA LEU A 391 -47.37 -39.55 8.02
C LEU A 391 -47.85 -38.68 9.21
N LEU A 392 -47.54 -37.38 9.21
CA LEU A 392 -48.08 -36.43 10.19
C LEU A 392 -49.58 -36.17 9.96
N THR A 393 -50.05 -36.11 8.70
CA THR A 393 -51.50 -36.01 8.41
C THR A 393 -52.24 -37.31 8.75
N ASP A 394 -51.67 -38.48 8.47
CA ASP A 394 -52.24 -39.77 8.87
C ASP A 394 -52.29 -39.91 10.40
N LYS A 395 -51.22 -39.52 11.10
CA LYS A 395 -51.23 -39.45 12.57
C LYS A 395 -52.34 -38.53 13.08
N ALA A 396 -52.54 -37.36 12.47
CA ALA A 396 -53.60 -36.43 12.87
C ALA A 396 -55.01 -37.00 12.65
N THR A 397 -55.26 -37.70 11.53
CA THR A 397 -56.57 -38.35 11.29
C THR A 397 -56.80 -39.54 12.22
N ILE A 398 -55.76 -40.32 12.53
CA ILE A 398 -55.81 -41.42 13.52
C ILE A 398 -56.03 -40.87 14.94
N GLU A 399 -55.42 -39.75 15.31
CA GLU A 399 -55.70 -39.09 16.60
C GLU A 399 -57.14 -38.57 16.68
N LEU A 400 -57.71 -38.06 15.58
CA LEU A 400 -59.11 -37.62 15.53
C LEU A 400 -60.08 -38.81 15.61
N SER A 401 -59.83 -39.91 14.89
CA SER A 401 -60.67 -41.11 14.98
C SER A 401 -60.56 -41.79 16.35
N LEU A 402 -59.37 -41.80 16.97
CA LEU A 402 -59.20 -42.27 18.35
C LEU A 402 -59.97 -41.39 19.35
N LYS A 403 -59.95 -40.06 19.20
CA LYS A 403 -60.75 -39.13 20.01
C LYS A 403 -62.26 -39.37 19.83
N HIS A 404 -62.71 -39.68 18.61
CA HIS A 404 -64.09 -40.04 18.31
C HIS A 404 -64.50 -41.37 18.99
N VAL A 405 -63.74 -42.45 18.81
CA VAL A 405 -64.01 -43.76 19.42
C VAL A 405 -63.95 -43.70 20.96
N LEU A 406 -63.08 -42.86 21.54
CA LEU A 406 -63.07 -42.63 22.99
C LEU A 406 -64.31 -41.87 23.48
N ALA A 407 -64.86 -40.96 22.68
CA ALA A 407 -66.13 -40.29 22.99
C ALA A 407 -67.32 -41.25 22.87
N GLU A 408 -67.38 -42.08 21.83
CA GLU A 408 -68.40 -43.13 21.67
C GLU A 408 -68.35 -44.14 22.83
N LYS A 409 -67.15 -44.63 23.17
CA LYS A 409 -66.95 -45.52 24.33
C LYS A 409 -67.44 -44.89 25.65
N LYS A 410 -67.31 -43.57 25.80
CA LYS A 410 -67.85 -42.85 26.97
C LYS A 410 -69.38 -42.79 26.94
N LEU A 411 -69.98 -42.50 25.78
CA LEU A 411 -71.44 -42.49 25.62
C LEU A 411 -72.05 -43.87 25.89
N GLU A 412 -71.44 -44.94 25.38
CA GLU A 412 -71.83 -46.33 25.64
C GLU A 412 -71.68 -46.71 27.12
N TYR A 413 -70.60 -46.26 27.79
CA TYR A 413 -70.45 -46.46 29.23
C TYR A 413 -71.52 -45.70 30.03
N ASP A 414 -71.79 -44.44 29.68
CA ASP A 414 -72.84 -43.61 30.30
C ASP A 414 -74.26 -44.14 30.00
N PHE A 415 -74.45 -44.92 28.93
CA PHE A 415 -75.68 -45.64 28.60
C PHE A 415 -75.80 -46.95 29.39
N PHE A 416 -74.74 -47.77 29.44
CA PHE A 416 -74.67 -48.98 30.28
C PHE A 416 -74.94 -48.67 31.76
N VAL A 417 -74.40 -47.57 32.29
CA VAL A 417 -74.64 -47.10 33.67
C VAL A 417 -76.10 -46.70 33.91
N ARG A 418 -76.86 -46.28 32.89
CA ARG A 418 -78.32 -46.05 33.00
C ARG A 418 -79.07 -47.37 33.07
N ILE A 419 -78.81 -48.29 32.13
CA ILE A 419 -79.44 -49.62 32.09
C ILE A 419 -79.18 -50.41 33.39
N GLN A 420 -77.95 -50.36 33.92
CA GLN A 420 -77.63 -51.02 35.19
C GLN A 420 -78.41 -50.41 36.37
N LYS A 421 -78.61 -49.08 36.41
CA LYS A 421 -79.46 -48.41 37.41
C LYS A 421 -80.94 -48.74 37.26
N GLU A 422 -81.42 -49.00 36.04
CA GLU A 422 -82.80 -49.43 35.77
C GLU A 422 -83.03 -50.88 36.22
N LYS A 423 -82.15 -51.79 35.83
CA LYS A 423 -82.08 -53.17 36.36
C LYS A 423 -82.03 -53.22 37.90
N GLU A 424 -81.33 -52.28 38.54
CA GLU A 424 -81.29 -52.14 40.00
C GLU A 424 -82.55 -51.55 40.63
N ARG A 425 -83.42 -50.86 39.87
CA ARG A 425 -84.79 -50.52 40.31
C ARG A 425 -85.70 -51.73 40.16
N ASP A 426 -85.64 -52.40 39.02
CA ASP A 426 -86.55 -53.51 38.69
C ASP A 426 -86.32 -54.74 39.57
N THR A 427 -85.07 -55.06 39.89
CA THR A 427 -84.74 -56.11 40.88
C THR A 427 -85.16 -55.74 42.31
N LYS A 428 -85.25 -54.45 42.67
CA LYS A 428 -85.85 -54.00 43.94
C LYS A 428 -87.38 -54.07 43.91
N ASN A 429 -88.01 -53.85 42.75
CA ASN A 429 -89.44 -54.00 42.56
C ASN A 429 -89.86 -55.49 42.58
N LEU A 430 -89.11 -56.36 41.92
CA LEU A 430 -89.27 -57.82 41.96
C LEU A 430 -89.28 -58.32 43.42
N LYS A 431 -88.26 -57.95 44.21
CA LYS A 431 -88.16 -58.33 45.62
C LYS A 431 -89.31 -57.84 46.51
N LYS A 432 -89.96 -56.72 46.16
CA LYS A 432 -91.19 -56.29 46.85
C LYS A 432 -92.37 -57.18 46.49
N LEU A 433 -92.53 -57.55 45.22
CA LEU A 433 -93.58 -58.44 44.74
C LEU A 433 -93.41 -59.87 45.31
N GLU A 434 -92.18 -60.39 45.39
CA GLU A 434 -91.85 -61.66 46.05
C GLU A 434 -92.27 -61.66 47.54
N LEU A 435 -92.03 -60.57 48.25
CA LEU A 435 -92.41 -60.40 49.66
C LEU A 435 -93.93 -60.31 49.84
N GLN A 436 -94.62 -59.61 48.95
CA GLN A 436 -96.09 -59.54 48.92
C GLN A 436 -96.72 -60.90 48.59
N LEU A 437 -96.17 -61.63 47.63
CA LEU A 437 -96.59 -63.00 47.29
C LEU A 437 -96.47 -63.93 48.51
N LYS A 438 -95.35 -63.85 49.24
CA LYS A 438 -95.14 -64.66 50.45
C LYS A 438 -96.16 -64.34 51.56
N ALA A 439 -96.43 -63.06 51.83
CA ALA A 439 -97.49 -62.67 52.76
C ALA A 439 -98.90 -63.15 52.32
N GLY A 440 -99.14 -63.24 51.01
CA GLY A 440 -100.34 -63.89 50.46
C GLY A 440 -100.40 -65.39 50.73
N MET A 441 -99.29 -66.11 50.63
CA MET A 441 -99.21 -67.53 50.97
C MET A 441 -99.42 -67.79 52.47
N ASP A 442 -98.79 -66.97 53.32
CA ASP A 442 -98.89 -67.10 54.79
C ASP A 442 -100.32 -66.80 55.31
N SER A 443 -101.05 -65.87 54.67
CA SER A 443 -102.46 -65.62 55.00
C SER A 443 -103.40 -66.74 54.50
N LEU A 444 -103.14 -67.32 53.32
CA LEU A 444 -103.87 -68.49 52.82
C LEU A 444 -103.65 -69.74 53.71
N MET A 445 -102.46 -69.91 54.28
CA MET A 445 -102.17 -70.97 55.25
C MET A 445 -103.02 -70.83 56.52
N ASN A 446 -103.17 -69.61 57.05
CA ASN A 446 -104.01 -69.34 58.23
C ASN A 446 -105.50 -69.64 57.98
N ILE A 447 -106.02 -69.37 56.78
CA ILE A 447 -107.43 -69.67 56.42
C ILE A 447 -107.68 -71.20 56.44
N ARG A 448 -106.74 -72.02 55.94
CA ARG A 448 -106.85 -73.48 55.99
C ARG A 448 -106.90 -74.00 57.43
N LEU A 449 -106.06 -73.45 58.31
CA LEU A 449 -105.98 -73.82 59.74
C LEU A 449 -107.22 -73.41 60.56
N GLN A 450 -108.08 -72.53 60.02
CA GLN A 450 -109.39 -72.23 60.60
C GLN A 450 -110.48 -73.21 60.12
N HIS A 451 -110.38 -73.73 58.89
CA HIS A 451 -111.34 -74.70 58.35
C HIS A 451 -111.33 -76.03 59.13
N GLU A 452 -110.16 -76.60 59.40
CA GLU A 452 -110.01 -77.88 60.15
C GLU A 452 -110.66 -77.83 61.55
N LYS A 453 -110.63 -76.66 62.21
CA LYS A 453 -111.23 -76.48 63.55
C LYS A 453 -112.74 -76.51 63.55
N ILE A 454 -113.39 -76.18 62.42
CA ILE A 454 -114.85 -76.15 62.30
C ILE A 454 -115.41 -77.56 62.06
N GLU A 455 -114.70 -78.42 61.32
CA GLU A 455 -115.12 -79.82 61.14
C GLU A 455 -115.10 -80.61 62.47
N ALA A 456 -114.09 -80.37 63.32
CA ALA A 456 -113.90 -81.09 64.57
C ALA A 456 -115.04 -80.91 65.59
N GLN A 457 -115.83 -79.83 65.51
CA GLN A 457 -116.89 -79.53 66.47
C GLN A 457 -118.24 -80.23 66.18
N LYS A 458 -118.34 -81.03 65.11
CA LYS A 458 -119.61 -81.57 64.59
C LYS A 458 -120.00 -82.98 65.09
N ALA A 459 -119.33 -83.53 66.12
CA ALA A 459 -119.12 -84.98 66.19
C ALA A 459 -119.74 -85.81 67.37
N LEU A 460 -120.38 -85.25 68.41
CA LEU A 460 -120.70 -86.02 69.65
C LEU A 460 -122.03 -85.68 70.38
N GLN A 461 -123.04 -86.60 70.39
CA GLN A 461 -124.20 -86.64 71.33
C GLN A 461 -125.04 -87.98 71.28
N PRO A 462 -125.45 -88.66 72.41
CA PRO A 462 -126.27 -89.93 72.42
C PRO A 462 -127.49 -90.04 73.43
N SER A 463 -128.17 -91.23 73.59
CA SER A 463 -129.49 -91.46 74.30
C SER A 463 -129.74 -92.87 75.02
N ASN A 464 -130.98 -93.26 75.43
CA ASN A 464 -131.42 -94.05 76.67
C ASN A 464 -132.09 -95.52 76.60
N ASP A 465 -132.48 -96.07 77.81
CA ASP A 465 -133.61 -97.01 78.25
C ASP A 465 -133.54 -98.60 78.19
N GLY A 466 -134.27 -99.48 78.97
CA GLY A 466 -135.07 -99.38 80.25
C GLY A 466 -136.07 -100.56 80.70
N SER A 467 -136.08 -101.02 81.99
CA SER A 467 -137.21 -101.61 82.85
C SER A 467 -137.64 -103.14 83.01
N LEU A 468 -138.55 -103.44 84.01
CA LEU A 468 -139.42 -104.64 84.34
C LEU A 468 -138.86 -105.86 85.18
N PHE A 469 -139.57 -106.74 85.97
CA PHE A 469 -140.95 -106.91 86.55
C PHE A 469 -141.04 -107.94 87.78
N GLU A 470 -142.23 -108.43 88.24
CA GLU A 470 -142.60 -109.14 89.53
C GLU A 470 -142.65 -110.71 89.60
N LYS A 471 -142.53 -111.32 90.83
CA LYS A 471 -143.19 -112.62 91.21
C LYS A 471 -143.22 -112.97 92.73
N ARG A 472 -144.11 -113.93 93.10
CA ARG A 472 -144.06 -114.89 94.26
C ARG A 472 -144.85 -114.59 95.57
N LYS A 473 -146.20 -114.63 95.49
CA LYS A 473 -147.07 -115.10 96.61
C LYS A 473 -146.99 -116.64 96.72
N GLU A 474 -147.07 -117.25 97.91
CA GLU A 474 -147.62 -118.64 98.03
C GLU A 474 -147.88 -119.22 99.44
N LEU A 475 -147.06 -118.93 100.46
CA LEU A 475 -147.06 -119.74 101.70
C LEU A 475 -147.89 -119.15 102.85
N THR A 476 -149.21 -119.41 102.80
CA THR A 476 -150.16 -119.18 103.89
C THR A 476 -151.00 -120.45 104.13
N ARG A 477 -150.38 -121.51 104.67
CA ARG A 477 -151.00 -122.84 104.88
C ARG A 477 -151.00 -123.35 106.34
N GLU A 478 -150.65 -122.50 107.32
CA GLU A 478 -150.28 -122.96 108.68
C GLU A 478 -151.42 -123.03 109.72
N VAL A 479 -152.58 -122.41 109.46
CA VAL A 479 -153.50 -122.04 110.57
C VAL A 479 -154.34 -123.20 111.14
N GLU A 480 -154.69 -124.23 110.36
CA GLU A 480 -155.73 -125.20 110.78
C GLU A 480 -155.22 -126.39 111.61
N ALA A 481 -153.91 -126.63 111.67
CA ALA A 481 -153.35 -127.82 112.32
C ALA A 481 -153.36 -127.76 113.86
N LEU A 482 -153.22 -126.57 114.45
CA LEU A 482 -152.90 -126.38 115.88
C LEU A 482 -154.07 -126.64 116.85
N LYS A 483 -155.28 -126.96 116.36
CA LYS A 483 -156.44 -127.28 117.24
C LYS A 483 -156.44 -128.70 117.84
N ARG A 484 -155.33 -129.45 117.79
CA ARG A 484 -155.21 -130.82 118.36
C ARG A 484 -154.08 -131.02 119.36
N GLU A 485 -153.39 -129.97 119.81
CA GLU A 485 -152.25 -130.09 120.74
C GLU A 485 -152.64 -130.50 122.18
N LEU A 486 -153.91 -130.27 122.58
CA LEU A 486 -154.38 -130.38 123.97
C LEU A 486 -154.30 -131.79 124.61
N THR A 487 -153.92 -132.85 123.87
CA THR A 487 -153.86 -134.23 124.38
C THR A 487 -152.47 -134.87 124.38
N LYS A 488 -151.40 -134.15 123.98
CA LYS A 488 -150.00 -134.64 124.06
C LYS A 488 -149.14 -134.00 125.15
N GLU A 489 -149.57 -132.87 125.71
CA GLU A 489 -148.95 -132.12 126.82
C GLU A 489 -148.51 -132.96 128.06
N HIS A 490 -149.01 -134.19 128.23
CA HIS A 490 -148.60 -135.11 129.30
C HIS A 490 -147.47 -136.10 128.94
N ALA A 491 -147.04 -136.18 127.69
CA ALA A 491 -145.92 -137.05 127.27
C ALA A 491 -144.59 -136.30 127.18
N ASP A 492 -144.61 -135.05 126.70
CA ASP A 492 -143.41 -134.33 126.29
C ASP A 492 -142.55 -133.79 127.45
N THR A 493 -143.11 -133.62 128.65
CA THR A 493 -142.41 -133.12 129.85
C THR A 493 -141.21 -133.97 130.27
N ASN A 494 -141.25 -135.30 130.10
CA ASN A 494 -140.10 -136.17 130.36
C ASN A 494 -139.04 -136.13 129.24
N ILE A 495 -139.42 -135.82 128.00
CA ILE A 495 -138.51 -135.78 126.84
C ILE A 495 -137.71 -134.47 126.82
N GLN A 496 -138.29 -133.36 127.29
CA GLN A 496 -137.61 -132.07 127.28
C GLN A 496 -136.35 -132.05 128.17
N LYS A 497 -136.36 -132.75 129.32
CA LYS A 497 -135.24 -132.70 130.29
C LYS A 497 -133.91 -133.18 129.68
N VAL A 498 -133.93 -134.30 128.97
CA VAL A 498 -132.75 -134.88 128.29
C VAL A 498 -132.23 -133.98 127.16
N LYS A 499 -133.11 -133.22 126.49
CA LYS A 499 -132.72 -132.32 125.39
C LYS A 499 -131.97 -131.07 125.86
N VAL A 500 -132.11 -130.65 127.12
CA VAL A 500 -131.40 -129.49 127.68
C VAL A 500 -129.93 -129.82 127.93
N GLU A 501 -129.63 -130.97 128.54
CA GLU A 501 -128.26 -131.40 128.85
C GLU A 501 -127.40 -131.49 127.57
N THR A 502 -127.95 -132.09 126.50
CA THR A 502 -127.27 -132.20 125.19
C THR A 502 -127.02 -130.87 124.46
N ARG A 503 -127.58 -129.74 124.91
CA ARG A 503 -127.33 -128.42 124.30
C ARG A 503 -126.13 -127.71 124.89
N ILE A 504 -125.88 -127.90 126.19
CA ILE A 504 -124.79 -127.22 126.92
C ILE A 504 -123.42 -127.66 126.37
N GLU A 505 -123.22 -128.98 126.15
CA GLU A 505 -121.98 -129.51 125.54
C GLU A 505 -121.65 -128.97 124.14
N VAL A 506 -122.62 -128.41 123.41
CA VAL A 506 -122.41 -127.86 122.07
C VAL A 506 -121.97 -126.39 122.15
N GLU A 507 -122.48 -125.66 123.13
CA GLU A 507 -122.15 -124.24 123.34
C GLU A 507 -120.70 -124.06 123.83
N GLU A 508 -120.23 -124.94 124.74
CA GLU A 508 -118.84 -124.93 125.21
C GLU A 508 -117.80 -125.16 124.09
N ARG A 509 -118.13 -125.98 123.08
CA ARG A 509 -117.25 -126.22 121.91
C ARG A 509 -117.15 -124.98 121.02
N LEU A 510 -118.28 -124.32 120.75
CA LEU A 510 -118.31 -123.11 119.91
C LEU A 510 -117.54 -121.95 120.52
N LEU A 511 -117.49 -121.86 121.85
CA LEU A 511 -116.65 -120.89 122.57
C LEU A 511 -115.14 -121.16 122.42
N CYS A 512 -114.74 -122.43 122.31
CA CYS A 512 -113.35 -122.80 122.01
C CYS A 512 -112.97 -122.38 120.58
N ASP A 513 -113.77 -122.77 119.59
CA ASP A 513 -113.55 -122.42 118.17
C ASP A 513 -113.43 -120.89 117.96
N GLN A 514 -114.26 -120.11 118.67
CA GLN A 514 -114.21 -118.64 118.62
C GLN A 514 -112.87 -118.08 119.13
N SER A 515 -112.25 -118.73 120.12
CA SER A 515 -110.98 -118.29 120.70
C SER A 515 -109.80 -118.50 119.75
N ASP A 516 -109.74 -119.65 119.06
CA ASP A 516 -108.70 -119.97 118.07
C ASP A 516 -108.78 -119.06 116.84
N CYS A 517 -109.98 -118.77 116.36
CA CYS A 517 -110.20 -117.81 115.27
C CYS A 517 -109.63 -116.42 115.61
N ARG A 518 -109.73 -116.00 116.88
CA ARG A 518 -109.20 -114.71 117.33
C ARG A 518 -107.67 -114.66 117.36
N ILE A 519 -107.00 -115.79 117.65
CA ILE A 519 -105.54 -115.88 117.61
C ILE A 519 -105.04 -115.76 116.17
N GLN A 520 -105.67 -116.49 115.23
CA GLN A 520 -105.30 -116.45 113.81
C GLN A 520 -105.44 -115.05 113.20
N ALA A 521 -106.49 -114.30 113.57
CA ALA A 521 -106.67 -112.92 113.11
C ALA A 521 -105.50 -111.99 113.50
N VAL A 522 -105.00 -112.10 114.73
CA VAL A 522 -103.85 -111.31 115.22
C VAL A 522 -102.56 -111.68 114.49
N GLU A 523 -102.34 -112.98 114.23
CA GLU A 523 -101.17 -113.48 113.48
C GLU A 523 -101.15 -112.94 112.04
N VAL A 524 -102.30 -112.92 111.37
CA VAL A 524 -102.45 -112.34 110.02
C VAL A 524 -102.20 -110.82 110.03
N THR A 525 -102.71 -110.09 111.03
CA THR A 525 -102.43 -108.63 111.17
C THR A 525 -100.93 -108.37 111.36
N ARG A 526 -100.23 -109.19 112.16
CA ARG A 526 -98.78 -109.08 112.36
C ARG A 526 -97.99 -109.28 111.05
N LEU A 527 -98.34 -110.31 110.28
CA LEU A 527 -97.70 -110.60 108.99
C LEU A 527 -97.96 -109.50 107.94
N ALA A 528 -99.17 -108.92 107.93
CA ALA A 528 -99.51 -107.81 107.06
C ALA A 528 -98.67 -106.55 107.34
N ALA A 529 -98.43 -106.22 108.62
CA ALA A 529 -97.57 -105.11 109.02
C ALA A 529 -96.12 -105.30 108.54
N ILE A 530 -95.51 -106.48 108.80
CA ILE A 530 -94.14 -106.79 108.37
C ILE A 530 -93.99 -106.68 106.84
N LYS A 531 -95.01 -107.09 106.06
CA LYS A 531 -94.99 -106.96 104.59
C LYS A 531 -95.26 -105.54 104.09
N ALA A 532 -95.87 -104.66 104.87
CA ALA A 532 -95.91 -103.23 104.58
C ALA A 532 -94.52 -102.60 104.80
N ASP A 533 -93.86 -102.89 105.92
CA ASP A 533 -92.52 -102.36 106.24
C ASP A 533 -91.46 -102.82 105.23
N GLU A 534 -91.44 -104.10 104.85
CA GLU A 534 -90.57 -104.62 103.79
C GLU A 534 -90.77 -103.87 102.46
N LYS A 535 -92.03 -103.57 102.10
CA LYS A 535 -92.37 -102.87 100.87
C LYS A 535 -91.90 -101.42 100.92
N GLU A 536 -92.09 -100.72 102.04
CA GLU A 536 -91.66 -99.33 102.17
C GLU A 536 -90.12 -99.20 102.30
N GLN A 537 -89.44 -100.16 102.94
CA GLN A 537 -87.97 -100.19 102.90
C GLN A 537 -87.46 -100.39 101.47
N LYS A 538 -87.97 -101.37 100.72
CA LYS A 538 -87.60 -101.61 99.31
C LYS A 538 -87.92 -100.41 98.42
N ALA A 539 -89.04 -99.72 98.65
CA ALA A 539 -89.37 -98.47 97.95
C ALA A 539 -88.37 -97.34 98.27
N ARG A 540 -87.98 -97.17 99.53
CA ARG A 540 -86.97 -96.18 99.96
C ARG A 540 -85.57 -96.50 99.41
N GLU A 541 -85.22 -97.78 99.28
CA GLU A 541 -83.98 -98.22 98.64
C GLU A 541 -84.00 -98.02 97.12
N PHE A 542 -85.11 -98.33 96.44
CA PHE A 542 -85.32 -98.02 95.03
C PHE A 542 -85.19 -96.52 94.75
N MET A 543 -85.86 -95.66 95.51
CA MET A 543 -85.75 -94.20 95.36
C MET A 543 -84.32 -93.68 95.59
N LYS A 544 -83.56 -94.29 96.52
CA LYS A 544 -82.13 -93.98 96.72
C LYS A 544 -81.26 -94.45 95.55
N ALA A 545 -81.58 -95.58 94.92
CA ALA A 545 -80.89 -96.05 93.72
C ALA A 545 -81.23 -95.17 92.49
N GLU A 546 -82.50 -94.84 92.29
CA GLU A 546 -82.98 -94.03 91.18
C GLU A 546 -82.43 -92.59 91.24
N THR A 547 -82.38 -91.98 92.42
CA THR A 547 -81.77 -90.65 92.60
C THR A 547 -80.25 -90.65 92.41
N ARG A 548 -79.55 -91.74 92.76
CA ARG A 548 -78.13 -91.93 92.39
C ARG A 548 -77.95 -92.10 90.89
N TYR A 549 -78.80 -92.88 90.23
CA TYR A 549 -78.76 -93.10 88.78
C TYR A 549 -79.05 -91.81 88.00
N LYS A 550 -80.04 -91.01 88.41
CA LYS A 550 -80.34 -89.70 87.83
C LYS A 550 -79.14 -88.74 87.95
N LYS A 551 -78.50 -88.66 89.12
CA LYS A 551 -77.27 -87.88 89.30
C LYS A 551 -76.12 -88.38 88.41
N ALA A 552 -75.92 -89.70 88.32
CA ALA A 552 -74.91 -90.27 87.43
C ALA A 552 -75.17 -89.98 85.94
N LEU A 553 -76.43 -89.92 85.50
CA LEU A 553 -76.79 -89.48 84.15
C LEU A 553 -76.61 -87.97 83.93
N GLU A 554 -76.83 -87.14 84.96
CA GLU A 554 -76.57 -85.70 84.93
C GLU A 554 -75.06 -85.42 84.86
N ASP A 555 -74.26 -86.07 85.71
CA ASP A 555 -72.79 -86.03 85.68
C ASP A 555 -72.24 -86.52 84.33
N LEU A 556 -72.77 -87.63 83.80
CA LEU A 556 -72.37 -88.15 82.48
C LEU A 556 -72.67 -87.15 81.37
N LYS A 557 -73.87 -86.56 81.32
CA LYS A 557 -74.20 -85.47 80.37
C LYS A 557 -73.28 -84.26 80.51
N ILE A 558 -72.90 -83.89 81.74
CA ILE A 558 -71.95 -82.79 81.98
C ILE A 558 -70.56 -83.15 81.43
N LYS A 559 -70.11 -84.40 81.59
CA LYS A 559 -68.83 -84.87 81.02
C LYS A 559 -68.87 -84.97 79.50
N ASP A 560 -69.96 -85.47 78.92
CA ASP A 560 -70.15 -85.54 77.47
C ASP A 560 -70.13 -84.13 76.86
N ASN A 561 -70.86 -83.17 77.43
CA ASN A 561 -70.83 -81.76 76.99
C ASN A 561 -69.40 -81.17 77.07
N LEU A 562 -68.64 -81.47 78.13
CA LEU A 562 -67.25 -81.06 78.28
C LEU A 562 -66.33 -81.68 77.24
N ILE A 563 -66.50 -82.98 76.95
CA ILE A 563 -65.79 -83.67 75.87
C ILE A 563 -66.11 -83.03 74.52
N ASP A 564 -67.38 -82.70 74.29
CA ASP A 564 -67.86 -82.07 73.06
C ASP A 564 -67.30 -80.64 72.88
N GLU A 565 -67.19 -79.86 73.95
CA GLU A 565 -66.47 -78.59 73.99
C GLU A 565 -64.98 -78.74 73.70
N HIS A 566 -64.31 -79.70 74.34
CA HIS A 566 -62.89 -79.96 74.08
C HIS A 566 -62.66 -80.43 72.63
N GLN A 567 -63.55 -81.23 72.06
CA GLN A 567 -63.52 -81.62 70.64
C GLN A 567 -63.81 -80.47 69.68
N LYS A 568 -64.66 -79.49 70.07
CA LYS A 568 -64.87 -78.25 69.32
C LYS A 568 -63.60 -77.39 69.33
N ARG A 569 -63.03 -77.11 70.51
CA ARG A 569 -61.77 -76.36 70.66
C ARG A 569 -60.60 -77.03 69.95
N LEU A 570 -60.51 -78.37 69.96
CA LEU A 570 -59.45 -79.11 69.25
C LEU A 570 -59.63 -79.07 67.72
N ARG A 571 -60.87 -79.06 67.22
CA ARG A 571 -61.16 -78.79 65.79
C ARG A 571 -60.80 -77.36 65.41
N GLU A 572 -61.20 -76.36 66.21
CA GLU A 572 -60.83 -74.96 65.99
C GLU A 572 -59.31 -74.75 65.99
N LEU A 573 -58.58 -75.37 66.92
CA LEU A 573 -57.12 -75.30 66.97
C LEU A 573 -56.47 -75.96 65.75
N LYS A 574 -57.01 -77.09 65.26
CA LYS A 574 -56.56 -77.70 64.00
C LYS A 574 -56.83 -76.81 62.79
N ILE A 575 -58.00 -76.18 62.71
CA ILE A 575 -58.33 -75.22 61.64
C ILE A 575 -57.38 -74.01 61.71
N LYS A 576 -57.24 -73.38 62.87
CA LYS A 576 -56.31 -72.25 63.10
C LYS A 576 -54.86 -72.63 62.73
N LEU A 577 -54.39 -73.81 63.10
CA LEU A 577 -53.05 -74.31 62.73
C LEU A 577 -52.92 -74.52 61.22
N GLN A 578 -53.94 -75.07 60.56
CA GLN A 578 -53.95 -75.25 59.10
C GLN A 578 -54.00 -73.91 58.36
N ASP A 579 -54.71 -72.92 58.89
CA ASP A 579 -54.78 -71.57 58.33
C ASP A 579 -53.49 -70.77 58.57
N PHE A 580 -52.82 -70.95 59.71
CA PHE A 580 -51.46 -70.44 59.92
C PHE A 580 -50.45 -71.10 58.98
N ALA A 581 -50.57 -72.39 58.68
CA ALA A 581 -49.73 -73.06 57.67
C ALA A 581 -49.96 -72.47 56.27
N LYS A 582 -51.23 -72.29 55.85
CA LYS A 582 -51.57 -71.60 54.58
C LYS A 582 -50.99 -70.18 54.54
N MET A 583 -51.14 -69.39 55.62
CA MET A 583 -50.57 -68.05 55.69
C MET A 583 -49.04 -68.06 55.63
N TYR A 584 -48.37 -69.02 56.27
CA TYR A 584 -46.93 -69.18 56.16
C TYR A 584 -46.50 -69.50 54.72
N ASP A 585 -47.21 -70.39 54.02
CA ASP A 585 -46.93 -70.69 52.61
C ASP A 585 -47.22 -69.50 51.69
N VAL A 586 -48.27 -68.70 51.95
CA VAL A 586 -48.51 -67.42 51.26
C VAL A 586 -47.35 -66.45 51.49
N ILE A 587 -46.97 -66.18 52.75
CA ILE A 587 -45.87 -65.27 53.11
C ILE A 587 -44.53 -65.76 52.53
N LYS A 588 -44.30 -67.08 52.47
CA LYS A 588 -43.13 -67.69 51.85
C LYS A 588 -43.13 -67.50 50.33
N ASN A 589 -44.28 -67.66 49.68
CA ASN A 589 -44.43 -67.42 48.24
C ASN A 589 -44.31 -65.93 47.90
N GLU A 590 -44.83 -65.04 48.73
CA GLU A 590 -44.66 -63.58 48.60
C GLU A 590 -43.21 -63.17 48.84
N ARG A 591 -42.54 -63.70 49.87
CA ARG A 591 -41.09 -63.52 50.08
C ARG A 591 -40.29 -63.97 48.86
N ASN A 592 -40.58 -65.16 48.32
CA ASN A 592 -39.90 -65.68 47.13
C ASN A 592 -40.18 -64.79 45.89
N LYS A 593 -41.41 -64.31 45.73
CA LYS A 593 -41.80 -63.37 44.67
C LYS A 593 -41.05 -62.04 44.80
N CYS A 594 -40.95 -61.48 46.01
CA CYS A 594 -40.18 -60.26 46.29
C CYS A 594 -38.68 -60.47 46.08
N VAL A 595 -38.10 -61.61 46.49
CA VAL A 595 -36.69 -61.96 46.22
C VAL A 595 -36.44 -62.06 44.71
N ASN A 596 -37.31 -62.74 43.96
CA ASN A 596 -37.21 -62.82 42.50
C ASN A 596 -37.38 -61.44 41.84
N GLN A 597 -38.29 -60.60 42.33
CA GLN A 597 -38.44 -59.22 41.85
C GLN A 597 -37.20 -58.37 42.16
N ILE A 598 -36.61 -58.50 43.35
CA ILE A 598 -35.34 -57.85 43.71
C ILE A 598 -34.22 -58.32 42.78
N GLN A 599 -34.10 -59.62 42.51
CA GLN A 599 -33.10 -60.17 41.59
C GLN A 599 -33.30 -59.65 40.16
N ILE A 600 -34.53 -59.62 39.65
CA ILE A 600 -34.84 -59.07 38.32
C ILE A 600 -34.56 -57.55 38.28
N CYS A 601 -34.85 -56.82 39.36
CA CYS A 601 -34.56 -55.39 39.45
C CYS A 601 -33.05 -55.11 39.57
N THR A 602 -32.27 -55.89 40.31
CA THR A 602 -30.81 -55.72 40.40
C THR A 602 -30.11 -56.12 39.10
N GLN A 603 -30.58 -57.18 38.44
CA GLN A 603 -30.12 -57.56 37.09
C GLN A 603 -30.42 -56.44 36.09
N ARG A 604 -31.68 -55.96 35.99
CA ARG A 604 -32.03 -54.83 35.11
C ARG A 604 -31.24 -53.58 35.46
N ALA A 605 -30.97 -53.31 36.74
CA ALA A 605 -30.13 -52.18 37.14
C ALA A 605 -28.65 -52.38 36.77
N ALA A 606 -28.15 -53.60 36.62
CA ALA A 606 -26.83 -53.88 36.02
C ALA A 606 -26.87 -53.66 34.51
N GLU A 607 -27.82 -54.27 33.80
CA GLU A 607 -28.02 -54.11 32.35
C GLU A 607 -28.19 -52.62 31.96
N MET A 608 -28.92 -51.83 32.74
CA MET A 608 -29.06 -50.39 32.50
C MET A 608 -27.77 -49.61 32.78
N ARG A 609 -26.96 -50.01 33.77
CA ARG A 609 -25.63 -49.39 34.00
C ARG A 609 -24.66 -49.71 32.87
N GLU A 610 -24.69 -50.93 32.33
CA GLU A 610 -23.88 -51.31 31.17
C GLU A 610 -24.34 -50.56 29.91
N LYS A 611 -25.65 -50.45 29.66
CA LYS A 611 -26.19 -49.61 28.57
C LYS A 611 -25.83 -48.14 28.74
N LEU A 612 -25.90 -47.58 29.95
CA LEU A 612 -25.46 -46.21 30.22
C LEU A 612 -23.95 -46.03 30.00
N LYS A 613 -23.12 -47.05 30.25
CA LYS A 613 -21.69 -47.02 29.94
C LYS A 613 -21.43 -47.08 28.43
N ILE A 614 -22.17 -47.91 27.69
CA ILE A 614 -22.11 -47.97 26.22
C ILE A 614 -22.55 -46.62 25.62
N LEU A 615 -23.70 -46.09 26.03
CA LEU A 615 -24.21 -44.78 25.58
C LEU A 615 -23.28 -43.62 25.99
N GLY A 616 -22.61 -43.72 27.14
CA GLY A 616 -21.58 -42.76 27.56
C GLY A 616 -20.36 -42.78 26.63
N ASN A 617 -19.85 -43.97 26.29
CA ASN A 617 -18.77 -44.13 25.32
C ASN A 617 -19.18 -43.64 23.93
N GLU A 618 -20.39 -43.99 23.46
CA GLU A 618 -20.94 -43.53 22.18
C GLU A 618 -21.09 -42.00 22.16
N HIS A 619 -21.59 -41.40 23.24
CA HIS A 619 -21.67 -39.95 23.38
C HIS A 619 -20.27 -39.29 23.36
N GLU A 620 -19.25 -39.90 23.96
CA GLU A 620 -17.87 -39.39 23.91
C GLU A 620 -17.22 -39.54 22.52
N ILE A 621 -17.48 -40.65 21.80
CA ILE A 621 -17.11 -40.85 20.40
C ILE A 621 -17.82 -39.83 19.49
N LEU A 622 -19.11 -39.57 19.70
CA LEU A 622 -19.87 -38.56 18.97
C LEU A 622 -19.40 -37.14 19.30
N ARG A 623 -19.06 -36.83 20.55
CA ARG A 623 -18.51 -35.54 20.97
C ARG A 623 -17.13 -35.28 20.39
N THR A 624 -16.25 -36.28 20.38
CA THR A 624 -14.91 -36.17 19.76
C THR A 624 -15.01 -36.08 18.24
N SER A 625 -15.86 -36.88 17.60
CA SER A 625 -16.17 -36.79 16.15
C SER A 625 -16.75 -35.42 15.78
N SER A 626 -17.67 -34.88 16.58
CA SER A 626 -18.22 -33.54 16.42
C SER A 626 -17.14 -32.46 16.51
N SER A 627 -16.30 -32.49 17.56
CA SER A 627 -15.19 -31.53 17.70
C SER A 627 -14.12 -31.67 16.59
N GLN A 628 -13.90 -32.87 16.05
CA GLN A 628 -13.03 -33.07 14.88
C GLN A 628 -13.65 -32.45 13.62
N LYS A 629 -14.95 -32.65 13.37
CA LYS A 629 -15.69 -32.03 12.26
C LYS A 629 -15.74 -30.50 12.39
N GLU A 630 -15.91 -29.98 13.60
CA GLU A 630 -15.88 -28.55 13.89
C GLU A 630 -14.50 -27.94 13.60
N LYS A 631 -13.41 -28.59 14.04
CA LYS A 631 -12.03 -28.19 13.70
C LYS A 631 -11.74 -28.29 12.20
N GLN A 632 -12.29 -29.28 11.50
CA GLN A 632 -12.21 -29.36 10.03
C GLN A 632 -12.99 -28.22 9.36
N LEU A 633 -14.21 -27.92 9.81
CA LEU A 633 -15.03 -26.82 9.31
C LEU A 633 -14.35 -25.46 9.56
N GLN A 634 -13.75 -25.25 10.73
CA GLN A 634 -12.99 -24.05 11.04
C GLN A 634 -11.77 -23.89 10.13
N ARG A 635 -11.02 -24.98 9.87
CA ARG A 635 -9.93 -25.00 8.88
C ARG A 635 -10.41 -24.66 7.46
N GLN A 636 -11.57 -25.18 7.04
CA GLN A 636 -12.14 -24.87 5.72
C GLN A 636 -12.66 -23.43 5.64
N ARG A 637 -13.28 -22.90 6.70
CA ARG A 637 -13.68 -21.48 6.79
C ARG A 637 -12.48 -20.54 6.70
N LEU A 638 -11.38 -20.87 7.39
CA LEU A 638 -10.15 -20.07 7.36
C LEU A 638 -9.47 -20.15 5.98
N LYS A 639 -9.41 -21.34 5.35
CA LYS A 639 -8.98 -21.47 3.95
C LYS A 639 -9.84 -20.63 3.01
N TYR A 640 -11.16 -20.68 3.14
CA TYR A 640 -12.09 -19.89 2.32
C TYR A 640 -11.87 -18.39 2.51
N ALA A 641 -11.73 -17.91 3.74
CA ALA A 641 -11.43 -16.50 4.04
C ALA A 641 -10.10 -16.06 3.41
N ASN A 642 -9.06 -16.88 3.49
CA ASN A 642 -7.78 -16.62 2.84
C ASN A 642 -7.90 -16.61 1.31
N SER A 643 -8.69 -17.52 0.72
CA SER A 643 -8.96 -17.53 -0.74
C SER A 643 -9.79 -16.33 -1.21
N VAL A 644 -10.71 -15.83 -0.37
CA VAL A 644 -11.44 -14.58 -0.60
C VAL A 644 -10.48 -13.39 -0.58
N SER A 645 -9.70 -13.24 0.50
CA SER A 645 -8.70 -12.17 0.63
C SER A 645 -7.68 -12.17 -0.51
N LEU A 646 -7.14 -13.34 -0.88
CA LEU A 646 -6.20 -13.48 -2.00
C LEU A 646 -6.84 -13.14 -3.35
N ARG A 647 -8.07 -13.60 -3.62
CA ARG A 647 -8.81 -13.27 -4.85
C ARG A 647 -9.04 -11.76 -4.96
N ASP A 648 -9.38 -11.11 -3.85
CA ASP A 648 -9.73 -9.70 -3.84
C ASP A 648 -8.45 -8.81 -3.88
N SER A 649 -7.35 -9.28 -3.30
CA SER A 649 -5.98 -8.75 -3.53
C SER A 649 -5.58 -8.84 -5.01
N ILE A 650 -5.68 -10.01 -5.64
CA ILE A 650 -5.39 -10.20 -7.07
C ILE A 650 -6.32 -9.34 -7.95
N ARG A 651 -7.57 -9.13 -7.54
CA ARG A 651 -8.52 -8.24 -8.24
C ARG A 651 -8.08 -6.77 -8.16
N ASN A 652 -7.59 -6.33 -7.01
CA ASN A 652 -7.06 -4.98 -6.82
C ASN A 652 -5.75 -4.78 -7.58
N GLU A 653 -4.86 -5.78 -7.61
CA GLU A 653 -3.65 -5.77 -8.45
C GLU A 653 -4.00 -5.71 -9.93
N LYS A 654 -4.97 -6.50 -10.39
CA LYS A 654 -5.46 -6.45 -11.78
C LYS A 654 -6.00 -5.08 -12.15
N GLU A 655 -6.76 -4.42 -11.28
CA GLU A 655 -7.29 -3.08 -11.58
C GLU A 655 -6.19 -2.00 -11.53
N LYS A 656 -5.18 -2.14 -10.65
CA LYS A 656 -3.96 -1.29 -10.71
C LYS A 656 -3.21 -1.46 -12.03
N GLN A 657 -2.94 -2.71 -12.43
CA GLN A 657 -2.28 -3.02 -13.71
C GLN A 657 -3.09 -2.54 -14.92
N LYS A 658 -4.42 -2.59 -14.85
CA LYS A 658 -5.31 -2.03 -15.88
C LYS A 658 -5.18 -0.51 -15.98
N LYS A 659 -5.12 0.22 -14.85
CA LYS A 659 -4.89 1.68 -14.85
C LYS A 659 -3.53 2.05 -15.44
N ILE A 660 -2.45 1.37 -15.02
CA ILE A 660 -1.10 1.56 -15.57
C ILE A 660 -1.10 1.31 -17.09
N LEU A 661 -1.86 0.31 -17.58
CA LEU A 661 -1.99 0.03 -19.01
C LEU A 661 -2.81 1.10 -19.76
N GLU A 662 -3.82 1.69 -19.12
CA GLU A 662 -4.60 2.83 -19.64
C GLU A 662 -3.76 4.12 -19.68
N GLU A 663 -2.93 4.37 -18.67
CA GLU A 663 -1.97 5.48 -18.58
C GLU A 663 -0.84 5.32 -19.62
N LEU A 664 -0.25 4.13 -19.74
CA LEU A 664 0.75 3.83 -20.77
C LEU A 664 0.20 4.02 -22.19
N LYS A 665 -1.05 3.62 -22.46
CA LYS A 665 -1.71 3.91 -23.76
C LYS A 665 -1.87 5.41 -24.01
N TYR A 666 -2.25 6.19 -23.00
CA TYR A 666 -2.34 7.64 -23.13
C TYR A 666 -0.97 8.25 -23.47
N THR A 667 0.12 7.81 -22.81
CA THR A 667 1.47 8.25 -23.18
C THR A 667 1.91 7.77 -24.56
N GLU A 668 1.52 6.56 -24.99
CA GLU A 668 1.80 6.03 -26.33
C GLU A 668 1.07 6.86 -27.41
N GLU A 669 -0.19 7.24 -27.18
CA GLU A 669 -0.96 8.13 -28.07
C GLU A 669 -0.36 9.54 -28.11
N GLN A 670 0.04 10.10 -26.96
CA GLN A 670 0.72 11.39 -26.88
C GLN A 670 2.09 11.37 -27.60
N GLN A 671 2.86 10.28 -27.45
CA GLN A 671 4.12 10.07 -28.18
C GLN A 671 3.88 9.92 -29.68
N LYS A 672 2.85 9.19 -30.13
CA LYS A 672 2.47 9.12 -31.56
C LYS A 672 2.11 10.50 -32.13
N MET A 673 1.36 11.32 -31.39
CA MET A 673 1.06 12.70 -31.79
C MET A 673 2.33 13.56 -31.87
N ASN A 674 3.24 13.44 -30.89
CA ASN A 674 4.51 14.15 -30.91
C ASN A 674 5.41 13.70 -32.07
N ILE A 675 5.50 12.39 -32.37
CA ILE A 675 6.20 11.86 -33.54
C ILE A 675 5.58 12.39 -34.83
N GLY A 676 4.25 12.48 -34.93
CA GLY A 676 3.56 13.12 -36.05
C GLY A 676 3.97 14.60 -36.21
N ASN A 677 4.01 15.35 -35.12
CA ASN A 677 4.45 16.76 -35.11
C ASN A 677 5.93 16.90 -35.51
N TYR A 678 6.82 16.07 -34.99
CA TYR A 678 8.24 16.08 -35.37
C TYR A 678 8.44 15.68 -36.83
N ASN A 679 7.73 14.68 -37.35
CA ASN A 679 7.76 14.32 -38.77
C ASN A 679 7.28 15.47 -39.67
N ASN A 680 6.24 16.21 -39.27
CA ASN A 680 5.79 17.41 -40.00
C ASN A 680 6.87 18.51 -40.00
N ILE A 681 7.58 18.70 -38.88
CA ILE A 681 8.70 19.65 -38.77
C ILE A 681 9.91 19.19 -39.61
N VAL A 682 10.22 17.89 -39.63
CA VAL A 682 11.28 17.32 -40.49
C VAL A 682 10.93 17.52 -41.97
N ASN A 683 9.72 17.15 -42.40
CA ASN A 683 9.25 17.36 -43.77
C ASN A 683 9.35 18.83 -44.19
N TYR A 684 8.95 19.77 -43.33
CA TYR A 684 9.07 21.20 -43.57
C TYR A 684 10.54 21.66 -43.72
N ASN A 685 11.44 21.16 -42.85
CA ASN A 685 12.87 21.46 -42.94
C ASN A 685 13.54 20.82 -44.17
N GLU A 686 13.08 19.65 -44.62
CA GLU A 686 13.52 19.03 -45.87
C GLU A 686 13.02 19.80 -47.10
N GLU A 687 11.78 20.30 -47.07
CA GLU A 687 11.25 21.22 -48.08
C GLU A 687 12.07 22.52 -48.14
N GLU A 688 12.33 23.22 -47.03
CA GLU A 688 13.21 24.40 -47.08
C GLU A 688 14.65 24.05 -47.47
N SER A 689 15.17 22.88 -47.08
CA SER A 689 16.50 22.41 -47.51
C SER A 689 16.57 22.10 -49.00
N THR A 690 15.49 21.62 -49.64
CA THR A 690 15.43 21.42 -51.10
C THR A 690 15.16 22.73 -51.85
N ARG A 691 14.32 23.62 -51.32
CA ARG A 691 14.13 25.00 -51.83
C ARG A 691 15.43 25.81 -51.74
N LEU A 692 16.24 25.62 -50.70
CA LEU A 692 17.55 26.26 -50.52
C LEU A 692 18.60 25.68 -51.49
N ARG A 693 18.65 24.35 -51.64
CA ARG A 693 19.51 23.69 -52.64
C ARG A 693 19.21 24.19 -54.06
N LYS A 694 17.94 24.27 -54.47
CA LYS A 694 17.53 24.86 -55.76
C LYS A 694 17.99 26.32 -55.91
N ARG A 695 17.78 27.17 -54.89
CA ARG A 695 18.27 28.56 -54.89
C ARG A 695 19.79 28.65 -55.07
N TYR A 696 20.57 27.76 -54.44
CA TYR A 696 22.02 27.69 -54.66
C TYR A 696 22.40 27.18 -56.05
N GLU A 697 21.74 26.13 -56.57
CA GLU A 697 21.96 25.65 -57.93
C GLU A 697 21.68 26.74 -58.97
N ASP A 698 20.59 27.49 -58.82
CA ASP A 698 20.22 28.57 -59.74
C ASP A 698 21.19 29.73 -59.66
N SER A 699 21.65 30.12 -58.47
CA SER A 699 22.72 31.11 -58.31
C SER A 699 24.07 30.63 -58.89
N ILE A 700 24.37 29.32 -58.84
CA ILE A 700 25.53 28.73 -59.53
C ILE A 700 25.35 28.77 -61.06
N LYS A 701 24.15 28.50 -61.58
CA LYS A 701 23.81 28.62 -63.02
C LYS A 701 24.01 30.07 -63.49
N GLU A 702 23.49 31.05 -62.74
CA GLU A 702 23.70 32.48 -63.01
C GLU A 702 25.19 32.87 -62.96
N ARG A 703 25.92 32.48 -61.91
CA ARG A 703 27.36 32.73 -61.79
C ARG A 703 28.15 32.16 -62.97
N ASN A 704 27.84 30.92 -63.37
CA ASN A 704 28.50 30.27 -64.51
C ASN A 704 28.13 30.95 -65.84
N TYR A 705 26.87 31.38 -66.02
CA TYR A 705 26.43 32.15 -67.17
C TYR A 705 27.15 33.51 -67.26
N ARG A 706 27.25 34.26 -66.15
CA ARG A 706 28.05 35.50 -66.08
C ARG A 706 29.54 35.25 -66.33
N GLY A 707 30.07 34.11 -65.91
CA GLY A 707 31.43 33.68 -66.26
C GLY A 707 31.61 33.50 -67.78
N ILE A 708 30.64 32.88 -68.46
CA ILE A 708 30.65 32.71 -69.92
C ILE A 708 30.50 34.06 -70.64
N GLU A 709 29.65 34.96 -70.16
CA GLU A 709 29.57 36.34 -70.69
C GLU A 709 30.89 37.10 -70.52
N LEU A 710 31.54 36.98 -69.36
CA LEU A 710 32.83 37.62 -69.09
C LEU A 710 33.94 37.07 -69.98
N ILE A 711 33.97 35.75 -70.23
CA ILE A 711 34.91 35.12 -71.17
C ILE A 711 34.69 35.68 -72.58
N LYS A 712 33.46 35.65 -73.10
CA LYS A 712 33.13 36.25 -74.41
C LYS A 712 33.55 37.71 -74.51
N ARG A 713 33.31 38.49 -73.46
CA ARG A 713 33.70 39.91 -73.42
C ARG A 713 35.22 40.12 -73.30
N SER A 714 35.95 39.17 -72.73
CA SER A 714 37.41 39.15 -72.76
C SER A 714 37.97 38.75 -74.13
N GLU A 715 37.29 37.84 -74.85
CA GLU A 715 37.60 37.48 -76.24
C GLU A 715 37.35 38.68 -77.19
N GLU A 716 36.22 39.38 -77.04
CA GLU A 716 35.93 40.66 -77.70
C GLU A 716 37.05 41.68 -77.49
N LEU A 717 37.51 41.84 -76.23
CA LEU A 717 38.60 42.77 -75.89
C LEU A 717 39.95 42.32 -76.46
N CYS A 718 40.26 41.03 -76.49
CA CYS A 718 41.48 40.51 -77.10
C CYS A 718 41.50 40.80 -78.61
N VAL A 719 40.42 40.49 -79.33
CA VAL A 719 40.29 40.80 -80.78
C VAL A 719 40.40 42.31 -81.04
N MET A 720 39.86 43.16 -80.16
CA MET A 720 40.00 44.61 -80.28
C MET A 720 41.41 45.11 -79.98
N CYS A 721 42.13 44.48 -79.04
CA CYS A 721 43.55 44.79 -78.77
C CYS A 721 44.46 44.34 -79.91
N GLU A 722 44.27 43.12 -80.44
CA GLU A 722 44.97 42.62 -81.63
C GLU A 722 44.74 43.53 -82.84
N ARG A 723 43.49 43.97 -83.05
CA ARG A 723 43.14 44.95 -84.09
C ARG A 723 43.81 46.30 -83.85
N SER A 724 43.87 46.78 -82.61
CA SER A 724 44.57 48.02 -82.27
C SER A 724 46.07 47.91 -82.55
N ASN A 725 46.71 46.81 -82.18
CA ASN A 725 48.13 46.55 -82.43
C ASN A 725 48.43 46.41 -83.93
N ALA A 726 47.52 45.79 -84.70
CA ALA A 726 47.60 45.72 -86.16
C ALA A 726 47.44 47.11 -86.82
N GLN A 727 46.59 47.98 -86.25
CA GLN A 727 46.45 49.36 -86.71
C GLN A 727 47.67 50.23 -86.32
N GLU A 728 48.22 50.05 -85.12
CA GLU A 728 49.42 50.76 -84.66
C GLU A 728 50.65 50.37 -85.49
N THR A 729 50.85 49.08 -85.77
CA THR A 729 51.94 48.61 -86.66
C THR A 729 51.78 49.08 -88.11
N LEU A 730 50.54 49.19 -88.62
CA LEU A 730 50.28 49.84 -89.91
C LEU A 730 50.60 51.35 -89.87
N ILE A 731 50.28 52.04 -88.77
CA ILE A 731 50.59 53.47 -88.59
C ILE A 731 52.11 53.68 -88.48
N THR A 732 52.85 52.85 -87.74
CA THR A 732 54.32 52.97 -87.66
C THR A 732 54.97 52.71 -89.00
N ASN A 733 54.51 51.71 -89.76
CA ASN A 733 55.01 51.44 -91.11
C ASN A 733 54.71 52.60 -92.07
N GLY A 734 53.49 53.16 -92.01
CA GLY A 734 53.10 54.34 -92.79
C GLY A 734 53.92 55.59 -92.41
N ASN A 735 54.23 55.78 -91.13
CA ASN A 735 55.10 56.87 -90.66
C ASN A 735 56.54 56.70 -91.15
N ILE A 736 57.07 55.47 -91.21
CA ILE A 736 58.40 55.18 -91.76
C ILE A 736 58.45 55.47 -93.27
N GLU A 737 57.44 55.04 -94.04
CA GLU A 737 57.38 55.40 -95.46
C GLU A 737 57.24 56.92 -95.66
N LEU A 738 56.38 57.58 -94.88
CA LEU A 738 56.21 59.03 -94.93
C LEU A 738 57.50 59.79 -94.60
N GLN A 739 58.26 59.33 -93.60
CA GLN A 739 59.60 59.87 -93.29
C GLN A 739 60.56 59.68 -94.47
N SER A 740 60.58 58.51 -95.10
CA SER A 740 61.37 58.28 -96.32
C SER A 740 60.99 59.25 -97.45
N ARG A 741 59.69 59.52 -97.68
CA ARG A 741 59.25 60.51 -98.68
C ARG A 741 59.56 61.95 -98.28
N GLU A 742 59.53 62.27 -96.98
CA GLU A 742 59.99 63.58 -96.49
C GLU A 742 61.49 63.78 -96.72
N GLU A 743 62.31 62.75 -96.51
CA GLU A 743 63.74 62.78 -96.78
C GLU A 743 64.02 62.92 -98.28
N GLU A 744 63.34 62.15 -99.15
CA GLU A 744 63.36 62.36 -100.60
C GLU A 744 63.03 63.82 -100.97
N LEU A 745 61.97 64.39 -100.39
CA LEU A 745 61.59 65.78 -100.60
C LEU A 745 62.61 66.78 -100.05
N ARG A 746 63.33 66.48 -98.97
CA ARG A 746 64.45 67.29 -98.46
C ARG A 746 65.65 67.24 -99.41
N PHE A 747 66.03 66.06 -99.91
CA PHE A 747 67.09 65.91 -100.91
C PHE A 747 66.75 66.63 -102.23
N LEU A 748 65.51 66.54 -102.70
CA LEU A 748 65.03 67.26 -103.88
C LEU A 748 65.02 68.78 -103.68
N LYS A 749 64.60 69.26 -102.50
CA LYS A 749 64.70 70.69 -102.14
C LYS A 749 66.16 71.18 -102.10
N LEU A 750 67.06 70.40 -101.50
CA LEU A 750 68.48 70.74 -101.43
C LEU A 750 69.11 70.84 -102.82
N ARG A 751 68.87 69.85 -103.69
CA ARG A 751 69.29 69.91 -105.11
C ARG A 751 68.72 71.13 -105.82
N LEU A 752 67.45 71.46 -105.60
CA LEU A 752 66.79 72.62 -106.22
C LEU A 752 67.33 73.96 -105.69
N GLU A 753 67.83 74.02 -104.46
CA GLU A 753 68.56 75.19 -103.92
C GLU A 753 70.00 75.27 -104.44
N GLU A 754 70.67 74.13 -104.63
CA GLU A 754 71.99 74.07 -105.26
C GLU A 754 71.95 74.49 -106.73
N GLU A 755 70.98 74.01 -107.52
CA GLU A 755 70.72 74.48 -108.90
C GLU A 755 70.40 75.99 -108.95
N LYS A 756 69.60 76.50 -107.99
CA LYS A 756 69.39 77.96 -107.84
C LYS A 756 70.69 78.70 -107.53
N ARG A 757 71.57 78.14 -106.70
CA ARG A 757 72.89 78.72 -106.38
C ARG A 757 73.81 78.73 -107.59
N VAL A 758 73.81 77.66 -108.39
CA VAL A 758 74.54 77.55 -109.66
C VAL A 758 74.02 78.58 -110.68
N LEU A 759 72.70 78.67 -110.88
CA LEU A 759 72.09 79.72 -111.71
C LEU A 759 72.42 81.15 -111.23
N ASN A 760 72.47 81.38 -109.92
CA ASN A 760 72.86 82.67 -109.36
C ASN A 760 74.37 82.98 -109.53
N LEU A 761 75.23 81.95 -109.58
CA LEU A 761 76.65 82.12 -109.94
C LEU A 761 76.79 82.49 -111.42
N TYR A 762 76.10 81.78 -112.33
CA TYR A 762 76.09 82.15 -113.76
C TYR A 762 75.56 83.57 -113.98
N ARG A 763 74.48 83.97 -113.30
CA ARG A 763 73.97 85.36 -113.34
C ARG A 763 74.96 86.40 -112.81
N LYS A 764 75.83 86.05 -111.86
CA LYS A 764 76.90 86.94 -111.37
C LYS A 764 78.10 87.01 -112.32
N ASN A 765 78.32 85.98 -113.15
CA ASN A 765 79.39 85.95 -114.14
C ASN A 765 79.02 86.68 -115.45
N ALA A 766 77.73 86.77 -115.79
CA ALA A 766 77.23 87.49 -116.97
C ALA A 766 77.82 88.91 -117.17
N PRO A 767 77.87 89.82 -116.16
CA PRO A 767 78.48 91.14 -116.34
C PRO A 767 79.99 91.12 -116.62
N ASN A 768 80.72 90.04 -116.31
CA ASN A 768 82.12 89.92 -116.75
C ASN A 768 82.21 89.61 -118.25
N GLU A 769 81.24 88.89 -118.82
CA GLU A 769 81.15 88.66 -120.26
C GLU A 769 80.92 89.98 -121.00
N ASP A 770 80.06 90.86 -120.46
CA ASP A 770 79.81 92.19 -121.02
C ASP A 770 80.98 93.16 -120.79
N ALA A 771 81.70 93.07 -119.67
CA ALA A 771 82.95 93.80 -119.46
C ALA A 771 84.02 93.41 -120.51
N LEU A 772 84.20 92.11 -120.77
CA LEU A 772 85.12 91.59 -121.78
C LEU A 772 84.73 92.01 -123.22
N LYS A 773 83.43 92.12 -123.52
CA LYS A 773 82.94 92.71 -124.80
C LYS A 773 83.32 94.18 -124.91
N ASN A 774 83.13 94.96 -123.85
CA ASN A 774 83.48 96.38 -123.85
C ASN A 774 84.99 96.60 -123.99
N GLU A 775 85.83 95.79 -123.33
CA GLU A 775 87.28 95.80 -123.52
C GLU A 775 87.67 95.45 -124.97
N LEU A 776 87.00 94.49 -125.60
CA LEU A 776 87.17 94.17 -127.03
C LEU A 776 86.78 95.33 -127.96
N GLU A 777 85.74 96.11 -127.65
CA GLU A 777 85.37 97.29 -128.44
C GLU A 777 86.36 98.45 -128.28
N ILE A 778 86.89 98.66 -127.06
CA ILE A 778 87.94 99.65 -126.80
C ILE A 778 89.23 99.26 -127.56
N LEU A 779 89.65 98.00 -127.48
CA LEU A 779 90.82 97.49 -128.21
C LEU A 779 90.63 97.58 -129.73
N ARG A 780 89.43 97.30 -130.26
CA ARG A 780 89.10 97.50 -131.68
C ARG A 780 89.23 98.97 -132.09
N SER A 781 88.76 99.89 -131.26
CA SER A 781 88.83 101.34 -131.52
C SER A 781 90.29 101.82 -131.58
N GLN A 782 91.11 101.41 -130.61
CA GLN A 782 92.55 101.71 -130.59
C GLN A 782 93.28 101.12 -131.81
N LEU A 783 92.88 99.93 -132.28
CA LEU A 783 93.45 99.29 -133.47
C LEU A 783 93.13 100.11 -134.74
N VAL A 784 91.92 100.65 -134.87
CA VAL A 784 91.54 101.55 -135.98
C VAL A 784 92.32 102.88 -135.94
N ASP A 785 92.54 103.47 -134.76
CA ASP A 785 93.37 104.67 -134.63
C ASP A 785 94.84 104.40 -135.01
N CYS A 786 95.38 103.25 -134.62
CA CYS A 786 96.70 102.80 -135.05
C CYS A 786 96.78 102.60 -136.57
N GLN A 787 95.77 101.97 -137.19
CA GLN A 787 95.68 101.83 -138.65
C GLN A 787 95.63 103.19 -139.35
N ASN A 788 94.85 104.15 -138.84
CA ASN A 788 94.79 105.52 -139.38
C ASN A 788 96.10 106.30 -139.25
N HIS A 789 96.95 105.98 -138.28
CA HIS A 789 98.31 106.51 -138.20
C HIS A 789 99.26 105.79 -139.17
N LEU A 790 99.13 104.47 -139.32
CA LEU A 790 99.92 103.64 -140.23
C LEU A 790 99.69 104.09 -141.69
N LEU A 791 98.44 104.34 -142.09
CA LEU A 791 98.05 104.84 -143.42
C LEU A 791 98.58 106.25 -143.76
N LYS A 792 98.96 107.03 -142.73
CA LYS A 792 99.67 108.32 -142.91
C LYS A 792 101.17 108.13 -143.09
N LEU A 793 101.75 107.09 -142.50
CA LEU A 793 103.16 106.71 -142.65
C LEU A 793 103.40 105.95 -143.96
N GLU A 794 102.46 105.11 -144.41
CA GLU A 794 102.51 104.45 -145.73
C GLU A 794 102.66 105.49 -146.85
N LYS A 795 101.86 106.55 -146.85
CA LYS A 795 101.99 107.66 -147.81
C LYS A 795 103.27 108.50 -147.70
N GLN A 796 104.12 108.23 -146.71
CA GLN A 796 105.47 108.77 -146.56
C GLN A 796 106.56 107.73 -146.85
N MET A 797 106.18 106.44 -146.96
CA MET A 797 107.04 105.28 -147.19
C MET A 797 106.85 104.65 -148.60
N GLU A 798 105.78 105.00 -149.33
CA GLU A 798 105.49 104.58 -150.72
C GLU A 798 106.44 105.23 -151.75
N ASN A 799 107.75 105.19 -151.50
CA ASN A 799 108.78 105.66 -152.42
C ASN A 799 110.00 104.72 -152.40
N CYS A 800 110.53 104.43 -153.59
CA CYS A 800 111.66 103.55 -153.89
C CYS A 800 111.45 102.02 -153.76
N ASN A 801 112.04 101.31 -154.73
CA ASN A 801 112.28 99.87 -154.67
C ASN A 801 113.32 99.56 -153.58
N ASP A 802 113.18 98.44 -152.87
CA ASP A 802 114.27 97.46 -152.64
C ASP A 802 113.71 96.13 -152.10
N PRO A 803 114.33 94.94 -152.33
CA PRO A 803 113.60 93.68 -152.34
C PRO A 803 114.21 92.53 -151.49
N ASP A 804 113.98 92.48 -150.15
CA ASP A 804 114.66 91.46 -149.30
C ASP A 804 114.01 91.09 -147.93
N ARG A 805 112.78 90.51 -147.83
CA ARG A 805 112.14 90.24 -146.49
C ARG A 805 110.92 89.26 -146.30
N ILE A 806 111.04 87.90 -146.35
CA ILE A 806 109.92 86.91 -146.01
C ILE A 806 110.42 85.51 -145.45
N ARG A 807 109.71 84.80 -144.49
CA ARG A 807 109.90 83.33 -144.11
C ARG A 807 108.79 82.64 -143.19
N PHE A 808 108.73 81.29 -143.04
CA PHE A 808 107.71 80.38 -142.30
C PHE A 808 108.25 78.97 -141.78
N LEU A 809 107.50 78.09 -140.98
CA LEU A 809 107.65 76.56 -140.73
C LEU A 809 106.65 75.79 -139.71
N ASP A 810 106.69 74.40 -139.48
CA ASP A 810 105.57 73.42 -139.00
C ASP A 810 105.92 72.03 -138.21
N GLY A 811 104.98 71.11 -137.72
CA GLY A 811 105.20 69.74 -137.00
C GLY A 811 104.03 68.70 -136.53
N PRO A 812 104.26 67.44 -135.93
CA PRO A 812 103.34 66.20 -135.81
C PRO A 812 103.18 65.26 -134.49
N GLU A 813 102.56 64.00 -134.50
CA GLU A 813 102.08 63.03 -133.37
C GLU A 813 102.38 61.44 -133.43
N GLU A 814 101.88 60.51 -132.53
CA GLU A 814 102.32 59.05 -132.24
C GLU A 814 101.27 57.84 -132.03
N THR A 815 101.66 56.57 -131.63
CA THR A 815 100.90 55.25 -131.86
C THR A 815 100.71 54.16 -130.70
N THR A 816 100.39 52.87 -131.00
CA THR A 816 99.48 51.94 -130.21
C THR A 816 100.02 50.81 -129.28
N GLU A 817 101.23 50.25 -129.41
CA GLU A 817 101.56 48.94 -128.78
C GLU A 817 101.52 48.90 -127.23
N SER A 818 101.53 50.05 -126.55
CA SER A 818 101.59 50.15 -125.08
C SER A 818 100.34 49.64 -124.36
N VAL A 819 99.21 49.47 -125.06
CA VAL A 819 97.92 49.10 -124.46
C VAL A 819 97.88 47.65 -123.99
N VAL A 820 98.42 46.70 -124.76
CA VAL A 820 98.27 45.25 -124.50
C VAL A 820 98.95 44.84 -123.18
N LYS A 821 100.16 45.32 -122.93
CA LYS A 821 100.94 45.09 -121.69
C LYS A 821 100.25 45.64 -120.43
N LYS A 822 99.20 46.45 -120.58
CA LYS A 822 98.40 47.02 -119.49
C LYS A 822 97.19 46.16 -119.13
N LEU A 823 96.78 45.24 -120.00
CA LEU A 823 95.66 44.32 -119.81
C LEU A 823 96.05 43.12 -118.94
N GLU A 824 97.15 42.45 -119.27
CA GLU A 824 97.70 41.30 -118.52
C GLU A 824 97.94 41.64 -117.02
N GLN A 825 98.34 42.89 -116.75
CA GLN A 825 98.57 43.41 -115.39
C GLN A 825 97.28 43.63 -114.57
N LEU A 826 96.10 43.59 -115.18
CA LEU A 826 94.81 43.69 -114.51
C LEU A 826 94.24 42.30 -114.22
N GLU A 827 94.37 41.36 -115.15
CA GLU A 827 93.91 39.97 -114.97
C GLU A 827 94.60 39.29 -113.78
N PHE A 828 95.92 39.42 -113.66
CA PHE A 828 96.67 38.88 -112.50
C PHE A 828 96.25 39.49 -111.15
N LYS A 829 95.76 40.74 -111.14
CA LYS A 829 95.23 41.38 -109.91
C LYS A 829 93.84 40.88 -109.56
N LEU A 830 93.03 40.51 -110.56
CA LEU A 830 91.67 40.05 -110.39
C LEU A 830 91.64 38.66 -109.72
N ALA A 831 92.42 37.70 -110.25
CA ALA A 831 92.54 36.36 -109.66
C ALA A 831 92.99 36.36 -108.19
N LYS A 832 93.89 37.29 -107.82
CA LYS A 832 94.36 37.44 -106.43
C LYS A 832 93.28 37.99 -105.48
N ILE A 833 92.28 38.70 -106.00
CA ILE A 833 91.14 39.19 -105.19
C ILE A 833 90.13 38.07 -104.98
N GLU A 834 89.91 37.20 -105.98
CA GLU A 834 89.00 36.06 -105.89
C GLU A 834 89.44 35.05 -104.81
N GLU A 835 90.74 34.73 -104.76
CA GLU A 835 91.35 33.92 -103.69
C GLU A 835 91.06 34.49 -102.28
N GLN A 836 91.21 35.81 -102.11
CA GLN A 836 90.94 36.53 -100.86
C GLN A 836 89.45 36.70 -100.50
N CYS A 837 88.54 36.42 -101.42
CA CYS A 837 87.10 36.33 -101.13
C CYS A 837 86.78 34.94 -100.57
N LEU A 838 87.26 33.87 -101.22
CA LEU A 838 87.03 32.49 -100.80
C LEU A 838 87.54 32.20 -99.37
N GLU A 839 88.69 32.75 -98.99
CA GLU A 839 89.18 32.67 -97.59
C GLU A 839 88.19 33.30 -96.59
N LYS A 840 87.58 34.43 -96.93
CA LYS A 840 86.64 35.16 -96.06
C LYS A 840 85.30 34.47 -95.96
N ASP A 841 84.78 33.92 -97.05
CA ASP A 841 83.53 33.16 -97.05
C ASP A 841 83.65 31.91 -96.16
N LEU A 842 84.80 31.23 -96.20
CA LEU A 842 85.09 30.07 -95.35
C LEU A 842 85.21 30.45 -93.86
N ILE A 843 85.78 31.61 -93.54
CA ILE A 843 85.78 32.19 -92.19
C ILE A 843 84.34 32.54 -91.75
N ILE A 844 83.53 33.15 -92.62
CA ILE A 844 82.13 33.50 -92.34
C ILE A 844 81.31 32.25 -92.03
N GLU A 845 81.46 31.17 -92.80
CA GLU A 845 80.76 29.91 -92.49
C GLU A 845 81.18 29.34 -91.13
N GLN A 846 82.48 29.39 -90.81
CA GLN A 846 82.98 28.90 -89.52
C GLN A 846 82.53 29.75 -88.33
N VAL A 847 82.40 31.07 -88.51
CA VAL A 847 81.78 32.01 -87.55
C VAL A 847 80.30 31.71 -87.39
N ASN A 848 79.53 31.56 -88.46
CA ASN A 848 78.10 31.27 -88.40
C ASN A 848 77.82 29.96 -87.63
N ARG A 849 78.57 28.88 -87.92
CA ARG A 849 78.52 27.60 -87.19
C ARG A 849 78.97 27.71 -85.71
N LEU A 850 79.57 28.81 -85.28
CA LEU A 850 79.82 29.11 -83.86
C LEU A 850 78.67 29.94 -83.26
N THR A 851 78.20 30.97 -83.97
CA THR A 851 77.08 31.82 -83.58
C THR A 851 75.80 31.02 -83.37
N GLU A 852 75.46 30.09 -84.28
CA GLU A 852 74.30 29.18 -84.13
C GLU A 852 74.40 28.28 -82.88
N ARG A 853 75.60 27.74 -82.59
CA ARG A 853 75.82 26.94 -81.37
C ARG A 853 75.76 27.77 -80.09
N ILE A 854 76.04 29.06 -80.16
CA ILE A 854 75.81 30.00 -79.05
C ILE A 854 74.32 30.32 -78.95
N HIS A 855 73.63 30.57 -80.06
CA HIS A 855 72.19 30.87 -80.10
C HIS A 855 71.37 29.72 -79.51
N ASN A 856 71.57 28.50 -80.00
CA ASN A 856 70.87 27.31 -79.50
C ASN A 856 71.11 27.06 -78.00
N LYS A 857 72.33 27.32 -77.50
CA LYS A 857 72.64 27.27 -76.05
C LYS A 857 71.91 28.38 -75.29
N VAL A 858 71.94 29.60 -75.81
CA VAL A 858 71.22 30.74 -75.25
C VAL A 858 69.72 30.46 -75.18
N ASP A 859 69.11 29.87 -76.21
CA ASP A 859 67.68 29.56 -76.25
C ASP A 859 67.31 28.46 -75.25
N THR A 860 68.08 27.37 -75.15
CA THR A 860 67.87 26.39 -74.06
C THR A 860 68.01 27.04 -72.68
N SER A 861 68.94 27.98 -72.50
CA SER A 861 69.08 28.71 -71.23
C SER A 861 67.96 29.72 -70.98
N LYS A 862 67.34 30.29 -72.03
CA LYS A 862 66.15 31.16 -71.90
C LYS A 862 64.98 30.34 -71.37
N ASP A 863 64.75 29.14 -71.89
CA ASP A 863 63.65 28.27 -71.42
C ASP A 863 63.87 27.81 -69.98
N ASP A 864 65.09 27.41 -69.59
CA ASP A 864 65.41 27.08 -68.19
C ASP A 864 65.22 28.30 -67.27
N THR A 865 65.70 29.49 -67.68
CA THR A 865 65.55 30.74 -66.92
C THR A 865 64.09 31.16 -66.81
N LEU A 866 63.29 30.99 -67.88
CA LEU A 866 61.85 31.27 -67.90
C LEU A 866 61.08 30.29 -67.02
N ASN A 867 61.44 29.01 -67.02
CA ASN A 867 60.85 27.99 -66.16
C ASN A 867 61.22 28.21 -64.69
N LEU A 868 62.45 28.65 -64.40
CA LEU A 868 62.85 29.11 -63.07
C LEU A 868 62.07 30.36 -62.64
N ALA A 869 61.93 31.37 -63.51
CA ALA A 869 61.16 32.58 -63.24
C ALA A 869 59.67 32.29 -63.00
N LYS A 870 59.06 31.37 -63.77
CA LYS A 870 57.70 30.87 -63.56
C LYS A 870 57.56 30.19 -62.18
N LYS A 871 58.52 29.31 -61.81
CA LYS A 871 58.54 28.65 -60.48
C LYS A 871 58.71 29.66 -59.34
N VAL A 872 59.62 30.61 -59.47
CA VAL A 872 59.85 31.68 -58.47
C VAL A 872 58.63 32.57 -58.32
N ASN A 873 57.98 33.00 -59.42
CA ASN A 873 56.74 33.78 -59.37
C ASN A 873 55.57 32.97 -58.77
N HIS A 874 55.47 31.68 -59.06
CA HIS A 874 54.46 30.81 -58.46
C HIS A 874 54.66 30.68 -56.94
N ILE A 875 55.89 30.41 -56.49
CA ILE A 875 56.26 30.39 -55.07
C ILE A 875 56.00 31.75 -54.43
N GLN A 876 56.34 32.86 -55.09
CA GLN A 876 56.07 34.19 -54.56
C GLN A 876 54.56 34.49 -54.45
N SER A 877 53.72 33.98 -55.36
CA SER A 877 52.26 34.05 -55.21
C SER A 877 51.78 33.21 -54.04
N GLN A 878 52.22 31.94 -53.94
CA GLN A 878 51.90 31.09 -52.81
C GLN A 878 52.29 31.74 -51.47
N VAL A 879 53.49 32.32 -51.37
CA VAL A 879 53.97 33.06 -50.19
C VAL A 879 53.10 34.29 -49.90
N LYS A 880 52.70 35.08 -50.92
CA LYS A 880 51.77 36.21 -50.78
C LYS A 880 50.37 35.77 -50.32
N ASP A 881 49.87 34.65 -50.81
CA ASP A 881 48.53 34.16 -50.45
C ASP A 881 48.53 33.44 -49.10
N THR A 882 49.63 32.78 -48.70
CA THR A 882 49.81 32.30 -47.31
C THR A 882 50.04 33.44 -46.32
N THR A 883 50.75 34.52 -46.69
CA THR A 883 50.86 35.70 -45.81
C THR A 883 49.54 36.44 -45.69
N LYS A 884 48.73 36.56 -46.75
CA LYS A 884 47.34 37.07 -46.64
C LYS A 884 46.49 36.21 -45.70
N LYS A 885 46.53 34.87 -45.84
CA LYS A 885 45.80 33.95 -44.93
C LYS A 885 46.29 34.09 -43.49
N MET A 886 47.60 34.17 -43.27
CA MET A 886 48.19 34.39 -41.95
C MET A 886 47.79 35.74 -41.37
N MET A 887 47.79 36.83 -42.16
CA MET A 887 47.31 38.15 -41.73
C MET A 887 45.82 38.13 -41.40
N ALA A 888 44.99 37.43 -42.20
CA ALA A 888 43.58 37.25 -41.91
C ALA A 888 43.39 36.52 -40.57
N SER A 889 43.99 35.34 -40.39
CA SER A 889 43.90 34.59 -39.13
C SER A 889 44.50 35.31 -37.93
N VAL A 890 45.57 36.10 -38.08
CA VAL A 890 46.10 36.97 -37.02
C VAL A 890 45.13 38.11 -36.71
N SER A 891 44.44 38.67 -37.70
CA SER A 891 43.40 39.68 -37.48
C SER A 891 42.15 39.10 -36.80
N GLU A 892 41.70 37.92 -37.20
CA GLU A 892 40.60 37.18 -36.56
C GLU A 892 40.95 36.82 -35.12
N LEU A 893 42.15 36.26 -34.90
CA LEU A 893 42.61 35.83 -33.58
C LEU A 893 42.85 37.02 -32.64
N SER A 894 43.34 38.17 -33.14
CA SER A 894 43.44 39.41 -32.34
C SER A 894 42.08 40.05 -32.04
N ILE A 895 41.08 39.94 -32.94
CA ILE A 895 39.69 40.32 -32.64
C ILE A 895 39.10 39.40 -31.57
N SER A 896 39.31 38.08 -31.67
CA SER A 896 38.88 37.11 -30.65
C SER A 896 39.57 37.32 -29.31
N GLN A 897 40.87 37.65 -29.29
CA GLN A 897 41.60 38.03 -28.08
C GLN A 897 41.04 39.32 -27.47
N ALA A 898 40.79 40.36 -28.28
CA ALA A 898 40.21 41.60 -27.80
C ALA A 898 38.77 41.42 -27.29
N MET A 899 38.00 40.49 -27.86
CA MET A 899 36.67 40.13 -27.37
C MET A 899 36.72 39.31 -26.09
N ALA A 900 37.65 38.35 -25.97
CA ALA A 900 37.88 37.57 -24.76
C ALA A 900 38.36 38.44 -23.59
N LEU A 901 39.27 39.40 -23.84
CA LEU A 901 39.72 40.36 -22.83
C LEU A 901 38.57 41.25 -22.34
N LYS A 902 37.72 41.77 -23.25
CA LYS A 902 36.53 42.53 -22.86
C LYS A 902 35.54 41.70 -22.06
N LEU A 903 35.28 40.45 -22.44
CA LEU A 903 34.43 39.56 -21.66
C LEU A 903 35.05 39.27 -20.29
N GLN A 904 36.38 39.17 -20.17
CA GLN A 904 37.06 39.04 -18.89
C GLN A 904 36.99 40.32 -18.03
N GLU A 905 37.00 41.50 -18.64
CA GLU A 905 36.75 42.78 -17.96
C GLU A 905 35.28 42.91 -17.52
N GLU A 906 34.32 42.48 -18.34
CA GLU A 906 32.88 42.44 -17.98
C GLU A 906 32.59 41.42 -16.87
N VAL A 907 33.29 40.28 -16.85
CA VAL A 907 33.22 39.31 -15.75
C VAL A 907 33.80 39.94 -14.48
N LYS A 908 35.05 40.44 -14.50
CA LYS A 908 35.69 41.06 -13.33
C LYS A 908 34.92 42.25 -12.75
N THR A 909 34.31 43.08 -13.60
CA THR A 909 33.49 44.22 -13.13
C THR A 909 32.16 43.78 -12.53
N LYS A 910 31.58 42.65 -12.98
CA LYS A 910 30.40 42.02 -12.35
C LYS A 910 30.74 41.27 -11.07
N GLU A 911 31.89 40.60 -11.01
CA GLU A 911 32.43 39.97 -9.80
C GLU A 911 32.65 41.03 -8.71
N LEU A 912 33.32 42.13 -9.04
CA LEU A 912 33.57 43.24 -8.10
C LEU A 912 32.27 43.96 -7.69
N LEU A 913 31.27 44.07 -8.58
CA LEU A 913 29.92 44.50 -8.20
C LEU A 913 29.24 43.52 -7.23
N LEU A 914 29.39 42.21 -7.44
CA LEU A 914 28.87 41.19 -6.52
C LEU A 914 29.57 41.25 -5.15
N GLU A 915 30.90 41.44 -5.11
CA GLU A 915 31.63 41.68 -3.86
C GLU A 915 31.12 42.94 -3.14
N GLN A 916 30.82 44.03 -3.87
CA GLN A 916 30.20 45.23 -3.30
C GLN A 916 28.78 44.97 -2.78
N TYR A 917 27.98 44.18 -3.50
CA TYR A 917 26.62 43.82 -3.10
C TYR A 917 26.62 42.94 -1.83
N TYR A 918 27.53 41.96 -1.73
CA TYR A 918 27.75 41.19 -0.50
C TYR A 918 28.26 42.10 0.64
N SER A 919 29.25 42.96 0.38
CA SER A 919 29.80 43.92 1.35
C SER A 919 28.81 44.99 1.84
N ARG A 920 27.66 45.14 1.17
CA ARG A 920 26.52 45.96 1.61
C ARG A 920 25.52 45.13 2.41
N MET A 921 25.16 43.93 1.93
CA MET A 921 24.30 43.01 2.68
C MET A 921 24.88 42.63 4.05
N GLU A 922 26.19 42.42 4.17
CA GLU A 922 26.88 42.16 5.46
C GLU A 922 26.76 43.34 6.45
N LYS A 923 26.51 44.56 5.97
CA LYS A 923 26.26 45.75 6.79
C LYS A 923 24.77 46.00 7.06
N GLY A 924 23.89 45.18 6.50
CA GLY A 924 22.44 45.37 6.53
C GLY A 924 21.92 46.44 5.55
N GLU A 925 22.75 46.87 4.59
CA GLU A 925 22.38 47.83 3.54
C GLU A 925 21.78 47.09 2.32
N ALA A 926 20.98 47.78 1.51
CA ALA A 926 20.44 47.23 0.28
C ALA A 926 21.58 46.90 -0.72
N PRO A 927 21.49 45.80 -1.50
CA PRO A 927 22.61 45.36 -2.35
C PRO A 927 23.04 46.43 -3.36
N SER A 928 22.10 47.16 -3.96
CA SER A 928 22.32 48.23 -4.93
C SER A 928 21.35 49.39 -4.70
N ASP A 929 21.78 50.63 -4.99
CA ASP A 929 20.97 51.85 -4.92
C ASP A 929 19.72 51.77 -5.84
N GLU A 930 19.78 50.97 -6.90
CA GLU A 930 18.64 50.70 -7.78
C GLU A 930 17.61 49.78 -7.10
N ILE A 931 18.07 48.74 -6.40
CA ILE A 931 17.23 47.81 -5.63
C ILE A 931 16.64 48.53 -4.42
N GLU A 932 17.40 49.43 -3.78
CA GLU A 932 16.87 50.33 -2.75
C GLU A 932 15.76 51.22 -3.29
N GLN A 933 15.93 51.83 -4.47
CA GLN A 933 14.89 52.61 -5.12
C GLN A 933 13.67 51.79 -5.53
N GLU A 934 13.83 50.54 -5.98
CA GLU A 934 12.70 49.65 -6.25
C GLU A 934 11.99 49.20 -4.97
N TRP A 935 12.73 48.95 -3.89
CA TRP A 935 12.16 48.67 -2.56
C TRP A 935 11.41 49.88 -1.98
N ILE A 936 11.96 51.09 -2.12
CA ILE A 936 11.29 52.34 -1.76
C ILE A 936 10.03 52.53 -2.62
N ARG A 937 10.08 52.30 -3.94
CA ARG A 937 8.87 52.33 -4.81
C ARG A 937 7.84 51.28 -4.41
N PHE A 938 8.27 50.10 -3.96
CA PHE A 938 7.40 49.03 -3.49
C PHE A 938 6.70 49.44 -2.18
N LEU A 939 7.46 49.95 -1.19
CA LEU A 939 6.91 50.52 0.05
C LEU A 939 5.95 51.69 -0.25
N ASP A 940 6.33 52.62 -1.14
CA ASP A 940 5.47 53.70 -1.63
C ASP A 940 4.16 53.17 -2.24
N SER A 941 4.20 52.01 -2.92
CA SER A 941 3.02 51.37 -3.49
C SER A 941 2.15 50.66 -2.45
N GLU A 942 2.77 50.04 -1.43
CA GLU A 942 2.09 49.42 -0.30
C GLU A 942 1.40 50.48 0.58
N ASP A 943 2.08 51.60 0.86
CA ASP A 943 1.50 52.72 1.59
C ASP A 943 0.44 53.46 0.77
N ARG A 944 0.53 53.52 -0.57
CA ARG A 944 -0.60 53.98 -1.42
C ARG A 944 -1.80 53.04 -1.29
N LEU A 945 -1.58 51.72 -1.28
CA LEU A 945 -2.64 50.71 -1.06
C LEU A 945 -3.25 50.78 0.35
N ARG A 946 -2.46 51.04 1.39
CA ARG A 946 -2.93 51.25 2.77
C ARG A 946 -3.73 52.55 2.90
N ASN A 947 -3.20 53.66 2.38
CA ASN A 947 -3.87 54.97 2.43
C ASN A 947 -5.10 55.06 1.52
N SER A 948 -5.23 54.19 0.51
CA SER A 948 -6.43 54.08 -0.35
C SER A 948 -7.74 53.74 0.40
N LYS A 949 -7.70 53.43 1.70
CA LYS A 949 -8.89 53.16 2.53
C LYS A 949 -9.44 54.38 3.29
N LEU A 950 -8.89 55.58 3.09
CA LEU A 950 -9.40 56.83 3.67
C LEU A 950 -9.67 57.90 2.60
N PRO A 951 -10.92 58.41 2.46
CA PRO A 951 -11.26 59.36 1.39
C PRO A 951 -11.00 60.82 1.79
N LYS A 952 -10.29 61.57 0.92
CA LYS A 952 -10.26 63.06 0.85
C LYS A 952 -9.75 63.51 -0.55
N PRO A 953 -9.90 64.79 -0.95
CA PRO A 953 -10.65 65.11 -2.17
C PRO A 953 -9.81 65.42 -3.40
N LEU A 954 -10.49 65.53 -4.55
CA LEU A 954 -9.93 66.00 -5.80
C LEU A 954 -9.59 67.51 -5.72
N PRO A 955 -8.49 67.95 -6.36
CA PRO A 955 -8.39 69.26 -6.98
C PRO A 955 -9.09 69.23 -8.34
N GLU A 956 -10.08 70.10 -8.53
CA GLU A 956 -10.67 70.39 -9.84
C GLU A 956 -9.73 71.33 -10.61
N ASP A 957 -9.33 70.97 -11.83
CA ASP A 957 -8.99 71.89 -12.95
C ASP A 957 -8.34 71.13 -14.12
N LYS A 958 -9.17 70.57 -15.01
CA LYS A 958 -8.77 70.21 -16.38
C LYS A 958 -9.91 70.53 -17.34
N ILE A 959 -9.69 71.50 -18.22
CA ILE A 959 -10.64 71.89 -19.27
C ILE A 959 -10.76 70.75 -20.27
N VAL A 960 -11.99 70.51 -20.72
CA VAL A 960 -12.38 69.39 -21.58
C VAL A 960 -12.94 69.95 -22.89
N TYR A 961 -12.40 69.51 -24.03
CA TYR A 961 -12.82 69.97 -25.35
C TYR A 961 -13.64 68.88 -26.07
N THR A 962 -14.91 69.19 -26.34
CA THR A 962 -15.84 68.35 -27.09
C THR A 962 -15.74 68.69 -28.58
N MET A 963 -15.50 67.69 -29.42
CA MET A 963 -15.55 67.84 -30.89
C MET A 963 -17.01 67.77 -31.38
N PRO A 964 -17.35 68.31 -32.57
CA PRO A 964 -18.72 68.28 -33.10
C PRO A 964 -19.31 66.87 -33.26
N ASP A 965 -18.46 65.85 -33.39
CA ASP A 965 -18.83 64.43 -33.53
C ASP A 965 -18.94 63.69 -32.17
N GLY A 966 -19.23 64.43 -31.09
CA GLY A 966 -19.51 63.89 -29.75
C GLY A 966 -18.31 63.39 -28.93
N TYR A 967 -17.15 63.18 -29.55
CA TYR A 967 -15.95 62.72 -28.84
C TYR A 967 -15.30 63.82 -27.98
N VAL A 968 -14.83 63.40 -26.81
CA VAL A 968 -14.33 64.25 -25.72
C VAL A 968 -12.82 64.10 -25.60
N THR A 969 -12.06 65.20 -25.66
CA THR A 969 -10.59 65.17 -25.65
C THR A 969 -9.96 66.24 -24.75
N THR A 970 -8.74 65.97 -24.29
CA THR A 970 -7.93 66.87 -23.44
C THR A 970 -6.69 67.41 -24.17
N ALA A 971 -6.68 67.35 -25.51
CA ALA A 971 -5.58 67.83 -26.35
C ALA A 971 -5.93 69.19 -26.96
N GLU A 972 -4.99 70.15 -26.92
CA GLU A 972 -5.19 71.49 -27.50
C GLU A 972 -5.31 71.43 -29.04
N PRO A 973 -6.36 72.02 -29.64
CA PRO A 973 -6.51 72.05 -31.10
C PRO A 973 -5.47 72.98 -31.74
N ARG A 974 -4.81 72.51 -32.81
CA ARG A 974 -3.77 73.30 -33.52
C ARG A 974 -4.40 74.49 -34.29
N PRO A 975 -3.96 75.75 -34.10
CA PRO A 975 -4.65 76.95 -34.62
C PRO A 975 -4.72 77.19 -36.15
N ASN A 976 -4.52 76.17 -37.02
CA ASN A 976 -4.57 76.32 -38.48
C ASN A 976 -5.08 75.02 -39.16
N ALA A 977 -6.31 74.61 -38.84
CA ALA A 977 -7.02 73.54 -39.57
C ALA A 977 -7.75 74.13 -40.79
N TYR A 978 -7.56 73.53 -41.97
CA TYR A 978 -7.87 74.15 -43.28
C TYR A 978 -9.32 73.91 -43.77
N VAL A 979 -10.33 74.15 -42.92
CA VAL A 979 -11.76 73.97 -43.26
C VAL A 979 -12.59 75.18 -42.79
N PRO A 980 -13.22 75.96 -43.69
CA PRO A 980 -14.16 77.02 -43.32
C PRO A 980 -15.45 76.47 -42.69
N GLN A 981 -15.97 77.15 -41.66
CA GLN A 981 -17.09 76.68 -40.83
C GLN A 981 -18.50 77.04 -41.40
N ASN A 982 -18.69 76.96 -42.72
CA ASN A 982 -19.96 77.29 -43.38
C ASN A 982 -20.56 76.06 -44.08
N GLU A 983 -21.74 75.59 -43.63
CA GLU A 983 -22.30 74.26 -43.90
C GLU A 983 -22.98 74.08 -45.29
N LEU A 984 -22.50 74.72 -46.37
CA LEU A 984 -23.25 74.76 -47.65
C LEU A 984 -22.45 74.56 -48.96
N GLU A 985 -21.13 74.36 -48.93
CA GLU A 985 -20.36 73.96 -50.13
C GLU A 985 -19.32 72.86 -49.82
N LEU A 986 -19.04 72.01 -50.83
CA LEU A 986 -18.20 70.81 -50.69
C LEU A 986 -16.70 71.13 -50.49
N PRO A 987 -15.99 70.46 -49.55
CA PRO A 987 -14.61 70.78 -49.22
C PRO A 987 -13.60 70.19 -50.22
N ILE A 988 -12.93 71.06 -51.00
CA ILE A 988 -11.77 70.69 -51.82
C ILE A 988 -10.50 71.36 -51.25
N PRO A 989 -9.51 70.59 -50.74
CA PRO A 989 -8.28 71.16 -50.19
C PRO A 989 -7.40 71.86 -51.25
N LYS A 990 -6.85 73.03 -50.90
CA LYS A 990 -5.80 73.71 -51.69
C LYS A 990 -4.41 73.23 -51.25
N PRO A 991 -3.47 72.95 -52.19
CA PRO A 991 -2.11 72.55 -51.84
C PRO A 991 -1.31 73.71 -51.23
N TYR A 992 -0.44 73.39 -50.26
CA TYR A 992 0.44 74.37 -49.62
C TYR A 992 1.58 74.83 -50.55
N GLY A 993 1.92 76.11 -50.48
CA GLY A 993 3.08 76.69 -51.16
C GLY A 993 4.43 76.26 -50.55
N ARG A 994 5.53 76.60 -51.23
CA ARG A 994 6.91 76.09 -51.01
C ARG A 994 7.57 76.48 -49.67
N LEU A 995 6.84 77.08 -48.73
CA LEU A 995 7.30 77.55 -47.41
C LEU A 995 6.20 77.35 -46.36
N ALA A 996 6.04 76.13 -45.85
CA ALA A 996 5.10 75.83 -44.76
C ALA A 996 5.78 76.04 -43.38
N PRO A 997 5.17 76.78 -42.44
CA PRO A 997 5.75 77.03 -41.12
C PRO A 997 5.66 75.77 -40.23
N PHE A 998 6.78 75.07 -40.06
CA PHE A 998 6.91 73.90 -39.20
C PHE A 998 7.17 74.30 -37.74
N LYS A 999 6.28 73.92 -36.81
CA LYS A 999 6.56 73.98 -35.36
C LYS A 999 7.33 72.71 -34.97
N PRO A 1000 8.57 72.79 -34.44
CA PRO A 1000 9.31 71.63 -33.97
C PRO A 1000 8.55 70.85 -32.89
N GLN A 1001 8.74 69.53 -32.85
CA GLN A 1001 8.40 68.72 -31.68
C GLN A 1001 9.55 68.72 -30.69
N ASP A 1002 9.21 68.82 -29.41
CA ASP A 1002 10.17 68.59 -28.32
C ASP A 1002 10.67 67.15 -28.34
N LEU A 1003 11.96 66.97 -28.03
CA LEU A 1003 12.66 65.70 -28.17
C LEU A 1003 12.18 64.70 -27.11
N GLY A 1004 11.49 63.64 -27.55
CA GLY A 1004 11.06 62.55 -26.68
C GLY A 1004 12.23 61.87 -25.97
N ALA A 1005 12.02 61.47 -24.71
CA ALA A 1005 13.07 61.04 -23.78
C ALA A 1005 13.95 59.87 -24.27
N ASN A 1006 13.46 59.07 -25.21
CA ASN A 1006 14.12 57.84 -25.69
C ASN A 1006 15.11 58.07 -26.87
N MET A 1007 15.48 59.32 -27.18
CA MET A 1007 16.46 59.67 -28.23
C MET A 1007 17.80 60.20 -27.69
N ARG A 1008 18.35 59.51 -26.68
CA ARG A 1008 19.81 59.47 -26.44
C ARG A 1008 20.39 58.28 -27.22
N HIS A 1009 21.72 58.10 -27.21
CA HIS A 1009 22.43 57.03 -27.93
C HIS A 1009 22.48 57.12 -29.49
N ILE A 1010 22.73 58.31 -30.05
CA ILE A 1010 23.44 58.43 -31.34
C ILE A 1010 24.89 58.85 -31.04
N LYS A 1011 25.87 57.95 -31.26
CA LYS A 1011 27.29 58.33 -31.27
C LYS A 1011 27.62 59.02 -32.59
N LYS A 1012 28.35 60.13 -32.55
CA LYS A 1012 28.97 60.72 -33.74
C LYS A 1012 30.09 59.79 -34.24
N PRO A 1013 30.31 59.63 -35.56
CA PRO A 1013 31.45 58.88 -36.07
C PRO A 1013 32.75 59.64 -35.77
N ASN A 1014 33.77 58.92 -35.32
CA ASN A 1014 35.12 59.48 -35.19
C ASN A 1014 35.73 59.65 -36.60
N PRO A 1015 36.39 60.79 -36.89
CA PRO A 1015 37.22 60.91 -38.10
C PRO A 1015 38.40 59.94 -38.00
N LYS A 1016 38.76 59.29 -39.10
CA LYS A 1016 40.02 58.54 -39.19
C LYS A 1016 41.19 59.53 -39.22
N PRO A 1017 42.34 59.23 -38.57
CA PRO A 1017 43.55 59.99 -38.80
C PRO A 1017 44.00 59.85 -40.25
N ILE A 1018 44.69 60.87 -40.76
CA ILE A 1018 45.37 60.85 -42.06
C ILE A 1018 46.77 60.30 -41.83
N GLU A 1019 47.13 59.26 -42.59
CA GLU A 1019 48.51 58.76 -42.67
C GLU A 1019 49.34 59.71 -43.55
N ILE A 1020 50.60 59.93 -43.16
CA ILE A 1020 51.62 60.71 -43.90
C ILE A 1020 52.74 59.75 -44.29
#